data_AF-A0A7Y0PAR4-F1
#
_entry.id   AF-A0A7Y0PAR4-F1
#
_cell.length_a   1.000
_cell.length_b   1.000
_cell.length_c   1.000
_cell.angle_alpha   90.00
_cell.angle_beta   90.00
_cell.angle_gamma   90.00
#
_symmetry.space_group_name_H-M   'P 1'
#
loop_
_entity.id
_entity.type
_entity.pdbx_description
1 polymer ?
#
loop_
_entity_poly.entity_id
_entity_poly.type
_entity_poly.pdbx_seq_one_letter_code
_entity_poly.pdbx_strand_id
1 'polypeptide(L)'
;MTAPEPAFRELRVFAVDPGMTARFATAVLNERIARIRWEPLEPGPVGEYLEIRDEDKDRRRLFPPIDLDRPELLAQYGLSPSDGNPWFRQQMVYAVAMTTISRFEQGLGRPAQWAPLPEPDVSGSTHRRRLVLFPHYQEMANAHYDPEAGLCFGYFAGMAETPLAGTVVFTCLSQDVVAHELTHALLKGMNVGFQDAGPVHEAFADMVALFQHFDDSEVLREQIRAIGGDLERRSQLGAVGMQMGEALGLPDGLRNALGSSGPDGVWRPRRPDPHAYQNAKEDHERGDILVAAVFDAFRAIYTARVADLRRIATGGTGVLPAGEAHPDLVHRMSVAAAATAGEVQQMCIRALDYLPPVGVTFGDFLQAMVTADRDVDPEDAEHRRVAVLEAFRGYGMLPSGVLTVSADTMAWPGASSADQIQTITDFVRDLARRTTYWTLPTDRARLWELREGWKRDLAAALRSAKARVGPVNGAEALEVSSCDLRRRAGSAGSLSLEWVIKIVQDGRGVTLLVDADSGRLNYLITTGSGPGERLSLLERSSQLVQPVPARRLLRAYAVDPDLGIELASAGINEVTLAVPWERGPGGADILQPGPAGEYLEVIDHDPASGAYYAPVDLNRPAIVAQHGLTPSESNPQFHQQMTYAVAMRIIRDFESALGRLVLWSPRRRSSGREEYVRRLRIHPHALREANAYYSPARKALLFGYFTAPSVEDGPQLTVFTCLSHDIVAHEVTHAILDGIHRRFDEPTNPDVLAFHEAFADLVALFEHFSVPDVLVQQIAETRGDLTAQNRLGELARQFGRATGRRGALRTAIGKADPTAYRRVSEPHERGAILVAAVFDAFLTIYRARVADLLRIATQGTGVLPKGRLHPDLVRRLADEAAAAAGRVLRMCIRALDYCPPVDITFGDYLRALITADVEHGAETHDRVAFVEAFRRHGIVPEDVRTLSPDGLLWRPTAAAPDENDAVVLEPVRKWAVDIPSWHLTRDRRELFDLTRGHRRGLHRYLSGVAKAGGWALRDIDPALPFEVHSLRPSTGSDVAGRPDLHWIIELIQAVPQPGGATLLGGCTLIVDGRTGRVRYTIHKRLDPDRRERQLAYLSEPGGLAATYFTEPAGEPFALLHRG
;
A
#
# COMPACT_ATOMS: atom_id res chain seq x y z
N MET A 1 29.46 15.98 -8.57
CA MET A 1 28.30 15.09 -8.35
C MET A 1 28.74 14.05 -7.32
N THR A 2 28.08 14.00 -6.16
CA THR A 2 28.24 12.92 -5.18
C THR A 2 27.28 11.78 -5.56
N ALA A 3 27.70 10.53 -5.36
CA ALA A 3 26.79 9.40 -5.54
C ALA A 3 25.62 9.53 -4.54
N PRO A 4 24.36 9.24 -4.94
CA PRO A 4 23.25 9.23 -4.01
C PRO A 4 23.48 8.15 -2.95
N GLU A 5 23.14 8.45 -1.70
CA GLU A 5 23.18 7.46 -0.62
C GLU A 5 22.15 6.36 -0.90
N PRO A 6 22.51 5.08 -0.73
CA PRO A 6 21.57 3.99 -0.94
C PRO A 6 20.51 3.98 0.16
N ALA A 7 19.31 3.50 -0.14
CA ALA A 7 18.25 3.38 0.88
C ALA A 7 18.53 2.24 1.89
N PHE A 8 19.33 1.25 1.49
CA PHE A 8 19.65 0.07 2.28
C PHE A 8 21.12 -0.32 2.15
N ARG A 9 21.67 -0.86 3.23
CA ARG A 9 22.91 -1.66 3.26
C ARG A 9 22.53 -3.14 3.18
N GLU A 10 23.16 -3.87 2.26
CA GLU A 10 23.00 -5.32 2.15
C GLU A 10 24.07 -6.01 3.01
N LEU A 11 23.63 -6.87 3.94
CA LEU A 11 24.51 -7.63 4.84
C LEU A 11 24.20 -9.11 4.76
N ARG A 12 25.22 -9.95 4.52
CA ARG A 12 25.11 -11.40 4.60
C ARG A 12 24.93 -11.82 6.05
N VAL A 13 23.99 -12.72 6.28
CA VAL A 13 23.70 -13.33 7.59
C VAL A 13 23.49 -14.83 7.41
N PHE A 14 23.60 -15.59 8.49
CA PHE A 14 23.06 -16.95 8.48
C PHE A 14 21.55 -16.89 8.29
N ALA A 15 21.00 -17.77 7.45
CA ALA A 15 19.57 -17.79 7.18
C ALA A 15 18.76 -18.44 8.31
N VAL A 16 19.36 -19.43 9.00
CA VAL A 16 18.79 -20.08 10.20
C VAL A 16 19.84 -20.08 11.30
N ASP A 17 20.82 -21.00 11.25
CA ASP A 17 21.91 -21.13 12.22
C ASP A 17 23.19 -21.67 11.58
N PRO A 18 24.37 -21.54 12.20
CA PRO A 18 25.62 -22.08 11.63
C PRO A 18 25.67 -23.60 11.44
N GLY A 19 24.88 -24.39 12.18
CA GLY A 19 24.93 -25.86 12.16
C GLY A 19 24.61 -26.47 10.78
N MET A 20 23.77 -25.78 10.02
CA MET A 20 23.46 -26.10 8.62
C MET A 20 24.66 -25.99 7.66
N THR A 21 25.68 -25.21 8.01
CA THR A 21 26.85 -24.98 7.16
C THR A 21 27.86 -26.14 7.20
N ALA A 22 27.77 -27.00 8.22
CA ALA A 22 28.64 -28.16 8.39
C ALA A 22 28.30 -29.35 7.47
N ARG A 23 27.17 -29.31 6.74
CA ARG A 23 26.76 -30.36 5.79
C ARG A 23 26.91 -29.87 4.35
N PHE A 24 27.66 -30.59 3.52
CA PHE A 24 27.95 -30.20 2.13
C PHE A 24 26.69 -29.91 1.30
N ALA A 25 25.58 -30.62 1.55
CA ALA A 25 24.32 -30.43 0.86
C ALA A 25 23.59 -29.12 1.22
N THR A 26 23.91 -28.49 2.36
CA THR A 26 23.24 -27.27 2.86
C THR A 26 24.19 -26.08 3.05
N ALA A 27 25.51 -26.29 2.92
CA ALA A 27 26.54 -25.27 3.13
C ALA A 27 26.45 -24.07 2.16
N VAL A 28 26.03 -24.30 0.91
CA VAL A 28 25.84 -23.23 -0.10
C VAL A 28 24.53 -22.47 0.12
N LEU A 29 23.60 -23.04 0.90
CA LEU A 29 22.24 -22.54 1.01
C LEU A 29 22.04 -21.66 2.24
N ASN A 30 22.73 -21.91 3.36
CA ASN A 30 22.49 -21.28 4.65
C ASN A 30 22.96 -19.80 4.80
N GLU A 31 22.97 -19.06 3.69
CA GLU A 31 23.26 -17.64 3.63
C GLU A 31 22.04 -16.89 3.12
N ARG A 32 21.71 -15.74 3.71
CA ARG A 32 20.78 -14.79 3.12
C ARG A 32 21.32 -13.37 3.19
N ILE A 33 20.82 -12.51 2.29
CA ILE A 33 21.11 -11.08 2.30
C ILE A 33 20.01 -10.36 3.09
N ALA A 34 20.37 -9.78 4.23
CA ALA A 34 19.51 -8.90 5.00
C ALA A 34 19.61 -7.46 4.44
N ARG A 35 18.47 -6.88 4.09
CA ARG A 35 18.37 -5.48 3.63
C ARG A 35 18.17 -4.57 4.85
N ILE A 36 19.25 -3.99 5.34
CA ILE A 36 19.26 -3.12 6.52
C ILE A 36 19.12 -1.67 6.10
N ARG A 37 18.26 -0.89 6.76
CA ARG A 37 18.10 0.54 6.48
C ARG A 37 19.46 1.24 6.52
N TRP A 38 19.74 2.09 5.53
CA TRP A 38 20.98 2.86 5.51
C TRP A 38 20.97 3.90 6.63
N GLU A 39 22.00 3.86 7.46
CA GLU A 39 22.35 4.87 8.44
C GLU A 39 23.89 4.95 8.54
N PRO A 40 24.48 6.13 8.74
CA PRO A 40 25.91 6.24 9.03
C PRO A 40 26.27 5.43 10.27
N LEU A 41 27.33 4.62 10.21
CA LEU A 41 27.77 3.79 11.33
C LEU A 41 29.19 4.14 11.76
N GLU A 42 29.41 4.21 13.08
CA GLU A 42 30.76 4.14 13.64
C GLU A 42 31.19 2.67 13.84
N PRO A 43 32.49 2.36 13.92
CA PRO A 43 32.96 0.99 14.17
C PRO A 43 32.38 0.40 15.46
N GLY A 44 31.95 -0.86 15.39
CA GLY A 44 31.30 -1.58 16.50
C GLY A 44 29.79 -1.38 16.38
N PRO A 45 29.25 -1.70 15.20
CA PRO A 45 28.39 -0.85 14.40
C PRO A 45 27.47 -0.02 15.30
N VAL A 46 27.78 1.27 15.43
CA VAL A 46 27.07 2.20 16.30
C VAL A 46 26.15 3.04 15.43
N GLY A 47 24.85 2.77 15.52
CA GLY A 47 23.80 3.44 14.76
C GLY A 47 22.87 4.29 15.62
N GLU A 48 21.68 4.57 15.11
CA GLU A 48 20.64 5.30 15.83
C GLU A 48 19.93 4.43 16.87
N TYR A 49 19.76 3.14 16.58
CA TYR A 49 19.04 2.21 17.46
C TYR A 49 19.96 1.38 18.35
N LEU A 50 21.09 0.94 17.80
CA LEU A 50 21.91 -0.12 18.36
C LEU A 50 23.37 0.31 18.49
N GLU A 51 24.05 -0.29 19.45
CA GLU A 51 25.50 -0.20 19.64
C GLU A 51 26.04 -1.60 19.90
N ILE A 52 26.98 -2.08 19.09
CA ILE A 52 27.58 -3.41 19.28
C ILE A 52 28.90 -3.26 20.02
N ARG A 53 28.96 -3.79 21.24
CA ARG A 53 30.19 -3.80 22.05
C ARG A 53 30.71 -5.22 22.22
N ASP A 54 31.92 -5.44 21.74
CA ASP A 54 32.60 -6.71 21.92
C ASP A 54 33.36 -6.73 23.26
N GLU A 55 32.57 -6.75 24.34
CA GLU A 55 33.03 -6.76 25.74
C GLU A 55 32.43 -7.95 26.49
N ASP A 56 33.21 -8.54 27.39
CA ASP A 56 32.73 -9.56 28.33
C ASP A 56 32.00 -8.92 29.53
N LYS A 57 31.45 -9.76 30.41
CA LYS A 57 30.79 -9.34 31.66
C LYS A 57 31.66 -8.50 32.59
N ASP A 58 32.98 -8.63 32.51
CA ASP A 58 33.97 -7.88 33.28
C ASP A 58 34.35 -6.56 32.56
N ARG A 59 33.63 -6.20 31.48
CA ARG A 59 33.88 -5.05 30.59
C ARG A 59 35.25 -5.08 29.93
N ARG A 60 35.83 -6.26 29.74
CA ARG A 60 37.08 -6.41 28.99
C ARG A 60 36.74 -6.54 27.51
N ARG A 61 37.33 -5.67 26.71
CA ARG A 61 37.21 -5.75 25.25
C ARG A 61 37.94 -6.98 24.72
N LEU A 62 37.20 -7.85 24.02
CA LEU A 62 37.73 -9.11 23.52
C LEU A 62 38.26 -8.99 22.09
N PHE A 63 37.51 -8.32 21.21
CA PHE A 63 37.87 -8.17 19.80
C PHE A 63 37.75 -6.70 19.34
N PRO A 64 38.43 -6.31 18.25
CA PRO A 64 38.25 -4.99 17.66
C PRO A 64 36.83 -4.85 17.05
N PRO A 65 36.26 -3.63 17.04
CA PRO A 65 34.98 -3.35 16.41
C PRO A 65 35.08 -3.52 14.89
N ILE A 66 34.06 -4.11 14.27
CA ILE A 66 33.88 -4.10 12.82
C ILE A 66 33.37 -2.74 12.35
N ASP A 67 33.91 -2.23 11.25
CA ASP A 67 33.41 -1.06 10.55
C ASP A 67 32.64 -1.50 9.31
N LEU A 68 31.30 -1.48 9.39
CA LEU A 68 30.41 -1.90 8.30
C LEU A 68 30.30 -0.89 7.16
N ASP A 69 30.86 0.32 7.32
CA ASP A 69 30.91 1.35 6.28
C ASP A 69 32.22 1.30 5.47
N ARG A 70 33.10 0.33 5.74
CA ARG A 70 34.27 0.08 4.91
C ARG A 70 33.86 -0.30 3.48
N PRO A 71 34.38 0.41 2.44
CA PRO A 71 34.04 0.14 1.05
C PRO A 71 34.25 -1.33 0.63
N GLU A 72 35.29 -1.99 1.16
CA GLU A 72 35.59 -3.39 0.81
C GLU A 72 34.53 -4.36 1.35
N LEU A 73 33.95 -4.07 2.52
CA LEU A 73 32.86 -4.86 3.09
C LEU A 73 31.54 -4.57 2.39
N LEU A 74 31.23 -3.30 2.14
CA LEU A 74 30.02 -2.90 1.40
C LEU A 74 29.97 -3.58 0.02
N ALA A 75 31.09 -3.65 -0.69
CA ALA A 75 31.20 -4.31 -1.99
C ALA A 75 30.95 -5.83 -1.96
N GLN A 76 31.02 -6.46 -0.79
CA GLN A 76 30.82 -7.89 -0.59
C GLN A 76 29.47 -8.23 0.08
N TYR A 77 28.65 -7.21 0.33
CA TYR A 77 27.46 -7.30 1.18
C TYR A 77 27.83 -7.72 2.61
N GLY A 78 28.88 -7.12 3.16
CA GLY A 78 29.46 -7.49 4.45
C GLY A 78 30.36 -8.74 4.38
N LEU A 79 30.71 -9.25 5.55
CA LEU A 79 31.46 -10.49 5.71
C LEU A 79 30.60 -11.71 5.35
N SER A 80 31.20 -12.72 4.72
CA SER A 80 30.56 -14.02 4.51
C SER A 80 30.24 -14.71 5.85
N PRO A 81 29.15 -15.49 5.94
CA PRO A 81 28.82 -16.21 7.16
C PRO A 81 29.95 -17.08 7.69
N SER A 82 30.26 -16.92 8.98
CA SER A 82 31.39 -17.59 9.62
C SER A 82 31.15 -17.76 11.12
N ASP A 83 31.36 -18.99 11.59
CA ASP A 83 31.40 -19.34 13.01
C ASP A 83 32.79 -19.13 13.66
N GLY A 84 33.81 -18.83 12.87
CA GLY A 84 35.17 -18.53 13.33
C GLY A 84 35.47 -17.04 13.48
N ASN A 85 34.84 -16.19 12.67
CA ASN A 85 35.18 -14.77 12.57
C ASN A 85 34.42 -13.89 13.60
N PRO A 86 35.10 -13.27 14.58
CA PRO A 86 34.44 -12.42 15.59
C PRO A 86 33.80 -11.15 15.00
N TRP A 87 34.32 -10.62 13.90
CA TRP A 87 33.68 -9.49 13.20
C TRP A 87 32.37 -9.89 12.53
N PHE A 88 32.28 -11.12 12.01
CA PHE A 88 31.02 -11.60 11.46
C PHE A 88 29.97 -11.74 12.57
N ARG A 89 30.35 -12.20 13.78
CA ARG A 89 29.44 -12.22 14.94
C ARG A 89 28.86 -10.84 15.26
N GLN A 90 29.67 -9.79 15.22
CA GLN A 90 29.19 -8.41 15.38
C GLN A 90 28.23 -7.99 14.25
N GLN A 91 28.53 -8.32 12.99
CA GLN A 91 27.65 -8.06 11.83
C GLN A 91 26.30 -8.78 11.94
N MET A 92 26.34 -10.08 12.28
CA MET A 92 25.17 -10.95 12.40
C MET A 92 24.15 -10.37 13.39
N VAL A 93 24.63 -10.05 14.59
CA VAL A 93 23.81 -9.49 15.67
C VAL A 93 23.17 -8.17 15.24
N TYR A 94 23.95 -7.25 14.66
CA TYR A 94 23.43 -5.96 14.20
C TYR A 94 22.37 -6.12 13.11
N ALA A 95 22.63 -6.94 12.07
CA ALA A 95 21.73 -7.11 10.95
C ALA A 95 20.39 -7.74 11.35
N VAL A 96 20.41 -8.81 12.16
CA VAL A 96 19.18 -9.47 12.63
C VAL A 96 18.39 -8.57 13.56
N ALA A 97 19.07 -7.84 14.45
CA ALA A 97 18.40 -6.90 15.35
C ALA A 97 17.69 -5.77 14.58
N MET A 98 18.36 -5.14 13.60
CA MET A 98 17.75 -4.10 12.76
C MET A 98 16.59 -4.61 11.90
N THR A 99 16.66 -5.86 11.44
CA THR A 99 15.55 -6.52 10.72
C THR A 99 14.32 -6.66 11.64
N THR A 100 14.54 -7.10 12.88
CA THR A 100 13.48 -7.27 13.88
C THR A 100 12.83 -5.94 14.26
N ILE A 101 13.64 -4.89 14.49
CA ILE A 101 13.14 -3.53 14.74
C ILE A 101 12.25 -3.06 13.58
N SER A 102 12.70 -3.24 12.34
CA SER A 102 11.95 -2.80 11.16
C SER A 102 10.57 -3.45 11.06
N ARG A 103 10.44 -4.74 11.41
CA ARG A 103 9.15 -5.45 11.44
C ARG A 103 8.20 -4.91 12.51
N PHE A 104 8.73 -4.58 13.69
CA PHE A 104 7.96 -3.93 14.75
C PHE A 104 7.48 -2.53 14.34
N GLU A 105 8.34 -1.72 13.75
CA GLU A 105 7.96 -0.38 13.26
C GLU A 105 6.89 -0.46 12.17
N GLN A 106 6.99 -1.45 11.27
CA GLN A 106 5.98 -1.71 10.26
C GLN A 106 4.62 -2.08 10.88
N GLY A 107 4.61 -2.99 11.87
CA GLY A 107 3.38 -3.45 12.51
C GLY A 107 2.73 -2.40 13.39
N LEU A 108 3.52 -1.69 14.19
CA LEU A 108 3.02 -0.65 15.08
C LEU A 108 2.76 0.69 14.38
N GLY A 109 3.24 0.84 13.14
CA GLY A 109 3.11 2.07 12.36
C GLY A 109 3.80 3.29 12.98
N ARG A 110 4.84 3.07 13.79
CA ARG A 110 5.60 4.13 14.50
C ARG A 110 7.02 3.66 14.86
N PRO A 111 7.98 4.59 15.08
CA PRO A 111 9.32 4.23 15.50
C PRO A 111 9.36 3.52 16.86
N ALA A 112 10.25 2.53 17.00
CA ALA A 112 10.46 1.84 18.26
C ALA A 112 11.17 2.74 19.29
N GLN A 113 10.88 2.52 20.58
CA GLN A 113 11.55 3.19 21.68
C GLN A 113 12.05 2.17 22.70
N TRP A 114 13.18 2.48 23.33
CA TRP A 114 13.78 1.65 24.37
C TRP A 114 13.24 2.06 25.73
N ALA A 115 13.22 1.10 26.67
CA ALA A 115 12.95 1.42 28.06
C ALA A 115 14.01 2.41 28.58
N PRO A 116 13.59 3.47 29.30
CA PRO A 116 14.52 4.47 29.80
C PRO A 116 15.39 3.91 30.93
N LEU A 117 16.58 4.48 31.12
CA LEU A 117 17.47 4.09 32.22
C LEU A 117 17.08 4.86 33.50
N PRO A 118 17.11 4.22 34.68
CA PRO A 118 16.90 4.90 35.95
C PRO A 118 18.03 5.92 36.21
N GLU A 119 17.69 7.16 36.60
CA GLU A 119 18.70 8.11 37.09
C GLU A 119 19.08 7.79 38.54
N PRO A 120 20.38 7.70 38.87
CA PRO A 120 20.81 7.40 40.24
C PRO A 120 20.42 8.46 41.27
N ASP A 121 20.24 9.72 40.86
CA ASP A 121 20.24 10.88 41.77
C ASP A 121 19.02 11.82 41.64
N VAL A 122 18.06 11.53 40.75
CA VAL A 122 16.84 12.33 40.52
C VAL A 122 15.67 11.37 40.29
N SER A 123 14.44 11.73 40.69
CA SER A 123 13.23 10.94 40.38
C SER A 123 12.83 11.03 38.89
N GLY A 124 13.80 11.06 37.99
CA GLY A 124 13.69 11.14 36.55
C GLY A 124 14.19 9.86 35.89
N SER A 125 13.78 9.64 34.63
CA SER A 125 14.31 8.58 33.78
C SER A 125 14.99 9.24 32.59
N THR A 126 16.11 8.68 32.11
CA THR A 126 16.80 9.22 30.93
C THR A 126 16.42 8.48 29.67
N HIS A 127 16.29 9.23 28.57
CA HIS A 127 16.10 8.64 27.25
C HIS A 127 17.26 7.70 26.90
N ARG A 128 16.96 6.42 26.73
CA ARG A 128 17.91 5.45 26.20
C ARG A 128 17.90 5.52 24.67
N ARG A 129 18.86 6.24 24.09
CA ARG A 129 18.98 6.37 22.62
C ARG A 129 19.29 5.02 21.96
N ARG A 130 20.26 4.29 22.50
CA ARG A 130 20.77 3.04 21.94
C ARG A 130 20.64 1.87 22.91
N LEU A 131 20.33 0.71 22.37
CA LEU A 131 20.43 -0.57 23.06
C LEU A 131 21.81 -1.15 22.77
N VAL A 132 22.52 -1.59 23.82
CA VAL A 132 23.85 -2.19 23.68
C VAL A 132 23.72 -3.70 23.52
N LEU A 133 24.45 -4.29 22.59
CA LEU A 133 24.45 -5.73 22.36
C LEU A 133 25.88 -6.25 22.50
N PHE A 134 26.04 -7.33 23.27
CA PHE A 134 27.32 -7.96 23.61
C PHE A 134 27.43 -9.35 22.99
N PRO A 135 28.05 -9.50 21.80
CA PRO A 135 28.12 -10.79 21.10
C PRO A 135 28.90 -11.89 21.84
N HIS A 136 29.76 -11.51 22.81
CA HIS A 136 30.67 -12.42 23.53
C HIS A 136 30.68 -12.14 25.04
N TYR A 137 29.52 -12.10 25.67
CA TYR A 137 29.38 -11.60 27.03
C TYR A 137 30.00 -12.52 28.09
N GLN A 138 29.69 -13.82 28.08
CA GLN A 138 30.29 -14.79 29.00
C GLN A 138 30.15 -16.23 28.49
N GLU A 139 30.94 -17.14 29.05
CA GLU A 139 30.78 -18.58 28.81
C GLU A 139 29.48 -19.07 29.49
N MET A 140 28.45 -19.29 28.68
CA MET A 140 27.16 -19.84 29.10
C MET A 140 26.40 -20.39 27.89
N ALA A 141 25.62 -21.45 28.11
CA ALA A 141 24.68 -21.98 27.12
C ALA A 141 23.36 -21.19 27.15
N ASN A 142 23.42 -19.86 27.02
CA ASN A 142 22.25 -19.00 27.01
C ASN A 142 22.49 -17.63 26.33
N ALA A 143 21.41 -16.92 26.04
CA ALA A 143 21.38 -15.47 25.83
C ALA A 143 20.35 -14.85 26.79
N HIS A 144 20.44 -13.55 27.07
CA HIS A 144 19.41 -12.86 27.84
C HIS A 144 19.40 -11.36 27.58
N TYR A 145 18.23 -10.75 27.75
CA TYR A 145 18.05 -9.31 27.88
C TYR A 145 18.19 -8.84 29.33
N ASP A 146 19.14 -7.94 29.57
CA ASP A 146 19.31 -7.18 30.80
C ASP A 146 18.78 -5.73 30.60
N PRO A 147 17.79 -5.28 31.40
CA PRO A 147 17.23 -3.94 31.27
C PRO A 147 18.25 -2.79 31.40
N GLU A 148 19.29 -2.95 32.20
CA GLU A 148 20.33 -1.94 32.43
C GLU A 148 21.46 -2.07 31.40
N ALA A 149 21.96 -3.28 31.17
CA ALA A 149 23.11 -3.51 30.30
C ALA A 149 22.73 -3.55 28.81
N GLY A 150 21.71 -4.30 28.42
CA GLY A 150 21.36 -4.59 27.02
C GLY A 150 21.22 -6.09 26.74
N LEU A 151 21.56 -6.56 25.53
CA LEU A 151 21.47 -7.99 25.20
C LEU A 151 22.83 -8.66 25.37
N CYS A 152 22.84 -9.76 26.11
CA CYS A 152 24.03 -10.48 26.52
C CYS A 152 24.05 -11.88 25.89
N PHE A 153 24.92 -12.10 24.91
CA PHE A 153 25.03 -13.39 24.23
C PHE A 153 26.16 -14.24 24.82
N GLY A 154 25.84 -15.48 25.14
CA GLY A 154 26.79 -16.47 25.62
C GLY A 154 27.47 -17.30 24.53
N TYR A 155 28.50 -18.04 24.95
CA TYR A 155 29.14 -19.08 24.16
C TYR A 155 29.45 -20.30 25.03
N PHE A 156 29.47 -21.50 24.46
CA PHE A 156 29.70 -22.75 25.20
C PHE A 156 30.20 -23.87 24.30
N ALA A 157 30.83 -24.90 24.87
CA ALA A 157 31.22 -26.10 24.13
C ALA A 157 30.05 -27.09 24.04
N GLY A 158 29.80 -27.66 22.86
CA GLY A 158 28.80 -28.69 22.65
C GLY A 158 29.07 -29.95 23.50
N MET A 159 28.01 -30.58 23.99
CA MET A 159 28.08 -31.73 24.87
C MET A 159 28.73 -32.94 24.18
N ALA A 160 29.45 -33.77 24.93
CA ALA A 160 30.26 -34.88 24.42
C ALA A 160 29.47 -35.92 23.60
N GLU A 161 28.18 -36.06 23.88
CA GLU A 161 27.27 -37.05 23.26
C GLU A 161 26.54 -36.50 22.02
N THR A 162 26.88 -35.28 21.58
CA THR A 162 26.21 -34.59 20.49
C THR A 162 27.07 -34.53 19.22
N PRO A 163 26.47 -34.31 18.03
CA PRO A 163 27.22 -34.10 16.79
C PRO A 163 28.21 -32.92 16.83
N LEU A 164 28.05 -32.00 17.79
CA LEU A 164 28.86 -30.80 17.96
C LEU A 164 29.82 -30.89 19.17
N ALA A 165 30.11 -32.10 19.65
CA ALA A 165 31.01 -32.34 20.79
C ALA A 165 32.34 -31.58 20.64
N GLY A 166 32.66 -30.74 21.63
CA GLY A 166 33.89 -29.92 21.66
C GLY A 166 33.91 -28.74 20.69
N THR A 167 32.86 -28.53 19.88
CA THR A 167 32.69 -27.34 19.04
C THR A 167 32.12 -26.21 19.89
N VAL A 168 32.67 -25.00 19.74
CA VAL A 168 32.13 -23.81 20.45
C VAL A 168 30.91 -23.29 19.69
N VAL A 169 29.78 -23.20 20.38
CA VAL A 169 28.54 -22.61 19.88
C VAL A 169 28.41 -21.20 20.43
N PHE A 170 28.10 -20.25 19.54
CA PHE A 170 27.86 -18.85 19.89
C PHE A 170 26.39 -18.53 19.71
N THR A 171 25.69 -18.14 20.77
CA THR A 171 24.24 -17.87 20.68
C THR A 171 23.94 -16.64 19.83
N CYS A 172 24.89 -15.71 19.70
CA CYS A 172 24.81 -14.53 18.84
C CYS A 172 24.79 -14.82 17.33
N LEU A 173 25.08 -16.07 16.92
CA LEU A 173 25.01 -16.49 15.52
C LEU A 173 23.65 -17.08 15.12
N SER A 174 22.75 -17.26 16.07
CA SER A 174 21.40 -17.79 15.83
C SER A 174 20.45 -16.64 15.54
N GLN A 175 19.84 -16.63 14.34
CA GLN A 175 18.93 -15.54 13.94
C GLN A 175 17.73 -15.44 14.89
N ASP A 176 17.15 -16.58 15.22
CA ASP A 176 16.02 -16.71 16.12
C ASP A 176 16.35 -16.28 17.55
N VAL A 177 17.51 -16.64 18.12
CA VAL A 177 17.91 -16.20 19.46
C VAL A 177 18.11 -14.68 19.51
N VAL A 178 18.75 -14.08 18.51
CA VAL A 178 18.92 -12.62 18.45
C VAL A 178 17.55 -11.92 18.34
N ALA A 179 16.65 -12.42 17.50
CA ALA A 179 15.30 -11.88 17.35
C ALA A 179 14.45 -12.06 18.62
N HIS A 180 14.59 -13.21 19.29
CA HIS A 180 13.92 -13.53 20.56
C HIS A 180 14.33 -12.52 21.64
N GLU A 181 15.63 -12.36 21.90
CA GLU A 181 16.12 -11.45 22.95
C GLU A 181 15.80 -9.97 22.67
N LEU A 182 15.85 -9.56 21.40
CA LEU A 182 15.50 -8.18 21.05
C LEU A 182 14.01 -7.90 21.27
N THR A 183 13.17 -8.92 21.06
CA THR A 183 11.73 -8.81 21.29
C THR A 183 11.43 -8.47 22.74
N HIS A 184 12.15 -9.06 23.71
CA HIS A 184 12.04 -8.68 25.13
C HIS A 184 12.32 -7.18 25.36
N ALA A 185 13.39 -6.66 24.75
CA ALA A 185 13.74 -5.24 24.87
C ALA A 185 12.67 -4.32 24.27
N LEU A 186 12.08 -4.71 23.14
CA LEU A 186 11.00 -3.97 22.48
C LEU A 186 9.70 -3.99 23.31
N LEU A 187 9.27 -5.16 23.79
CA LEU A 187 8.10 -5.30 24.65
C LEU A 187 8.24 -4.50 25.95
N LYS A 188 9.45 -4.47 26.52
CA LYS A 188 9.76 -3.65 27.69
C LYS A 188 9.66 -2.15 27.38
N GLY A 189 10.19 -1.70 26.25
CA GLY A 189 10.09 -0.31 25.79
C GLY A 189 8.66 0.17 25.52
N MET A 190 7.76 -0.76 25.16
CA MET A 190 6.33 -0.53 24.98
C MET A 190 5.51 -0.59 26.27
N ASN A 191 6.15 -0.92 27.40
CA ASN A 191 5.50 -1.17 28.69
C ASN A 191 4.34 -2.17 28.61
N VAL A 192 4.54 -3.28 27.89
CA VAL A 192 3.53 -4.34 27.79
C VAL A 192 3.62 -5.23 29.04
N GLY A 193 2.69 -5.05 29.99
CA GLY A 193 2.59 -5.82 31.23
C GLY A 193 1.47 -6.88 31.19
N PHE A 194 1.84 -8.16 31.11
CA PHE A 194 0.92 -9.27 31.31
C PHE A 194 0.83 -9.64 32.81
N GLN A 195 -0.28 -10.24 33.25
CA GLN A 195 -0.30 -10.96 34.53
C GLN A 195 0.63 -12.16 34.36
N ASP A 196 1.64 -12.30 35.24
CA ASP A 196 2.75 -13.26 35.07
C ASP A 196 3.48 -13.02 33.73
N ALA A 197 4.27 -11.94 33.64
CA ALA A 197 4.78 -11.41 32.38
C ALA A 197 5.78 -12.30 31.61
N GLY A 198 6.47 -13.21 32.31
CA GLY A 198 7.46 -14.13 31.72
C GLY A 198 6.91 -14.99 30.57
N PRO A 199 5.89 -15.85 30.79
CA PRO A 199 5.37 -16.79 29.79
C PRO A 199 5.01 -16.15 28.45
N VAL A 200 4.41 -14.96 28.48
CA VAL A 200 3.91 -14.31 27.28
C VAL A 200 5.00 -13.56 26.54
N HIS A 201 5.93 -12.94 27.27
CA HIS A 201 7.12 -12.33 26.68
C HIS A 201 7.93 -13.39 25.92
N GLU A 202 8.13 -14.57 26.54
CA GLU A 202 8.79 -15.73 25.92
C GLU A 202 8.04 -16.22 24.68
N ALA A 203 6.73 -16.46 24.78
CA ALA A 203 5.92 -16.94 23.67
C ALA A 203 5.93 -15.98 22.47
N PHE A 204 5.84 -14.68 22.77
CA PHE A 204 5.82 -13.65 21.74
C PHE A 204 7.20 -13.52 21.09
N ALA A 205 8.28 -13.63 21.86
CA ALA A 205 9.65 -13.64 21.37
C ALA A 205 9.91 -14.86 20.45
N ASP A 206 9.49 -16.06 20.85
CA ASP A 206 9.58 -17.27 20.02
C ASP A 206 8.78 -17.14 18.72
N MET A 207 7.56 -16.62 18.79
CA MET A 207 6.72 -16.41 17.62
C MET A 207 7.35 -15.42 16.63
N VAL A 208 7.86 -14.28 17.13
CA VAL A 208 8.55 -13.29 16.28
C VAL A 208 9.77 -13.92 15.63
N ALA A 209 10.56 -14.67 16.39
CA ALA A 209 11.76 -15.36 15.92
C ALA A 209 11.45 -16.38 14.81
N LEU A 210 10.50 -17.28 15.05
CA LEU A 210 10.13 -18.34 14.10
C LEU A 210 9.58 -17.78 12.78
N PHE A 211 8.76 -16.72 12.82
CA PHE A 211 8.25 -16.11 11.58
C PHE A 211 9.35 -15.44 10.74
N GLN A 212 10.56 -15.22 11.27
CA GLN A 212 11.69 -14.75 10.46
C GLN A 212 12.31 -15.86 9.60
N HIS A 213 12.08 -17.14 9.89
CA HIS A 213 12.51 -18.25 9.02
C HIS A 213 11.79 -18.27 7.67
N PHE A 214 10.65 -17.59 7.59
CA PHE A 214 9.83 -17.51 6.39
C PHE A 214 10.14 -16.29 5.52
N ASP A 215 11.28 -15.61 5.72
CA ASP A 215 11.73 -14.61 4.75
C ASP A 215 12.02 -15.27 3.39
N ASP A 216 11.56 -14.63 2.30
CA ASP A 216 11.80 -15.14 0.95
C ASP A 216 13.31 -15.24 0.69
N SER A 217 13.77 -16.48 0.59
CA SER A 217 15.17 -16.85 0.51
C SER A 217 15.29 -18.22 -0.17
N GLU A 218 16.46 -18.53 -0.71
CA GLU A 218 16.73 -19.88 -1.22
C GLU A 218 16.60 -20.95 -0.13
N VAL A 219 16.93 -20.62 1.13
CA VAL A 219 16.74 -21.55 2.25
C VAL A 219 15.29 -21.93 2.46
N LEU A 220 14.39 -20.94 2.47
CA LEU A 220 12.96 -21.23 2.57
C LEU A 220 12.49 -22.13 1.42
N ARG A 221 12.98 -21.88 0.19
CA ARG A 221 12.65 -22.71 -0.99
C ARG A 221 13.09 -24.14 -0.82
N GLU A 222 14.30 -24.38 -0.33
CA GLU A 222 14.81 -25.73 -0.07
C GLU A 222 14.05 -26.43 1.06
N GLN A 223 13.74 -25.73 2.15
CA GLN A 223 12.95 -26.29 3.25
C GLN A 223 11.54 -26.66 2.79
N ILE A 224 10.88 -25.78 2.03
CA ILE A 224 9.56 -26.05 1.42
C ILE A 224 9.64 -27.22 0.43
N ARG A 225 10.71 -27.32 -0.37
CA ARG A 225 10.94 -28.46 -1.27
C ARG A 225 11.06 -29.77 -0.49
N ALA A 226 11.88 -29.79 0.57
CA ALA A 226 12.15 -30.98 1.37
C ALA A 226 10.88 -31.56 2.01
N ILE A 227 9.94 -30.69 2.38
CA ILE A 227 8.64 -31.10 2.94
C ILE A 227 7.53 -31.22 1.89
N GLY A 228 7.81 -30.98 0.60
CA GLY A 228 6.79 -30.97 -0.46
C GLY A 228 5.70 -29.92 -0.22
N GLY A 229 6.04 -28.83 0.47
CA GLY A 229 5.12 -27.78 0.90
C GLY A 229 4.12 -28.20 1.98
N ASP A 230 4.32 -29.34 2.65
CA ASP A 230 3.50 -29.82 3.77
C ASP A 230 4.15 -29.46 5.11
N LEU A 231 3.61 -28.43 5.77
CA LEU A 231 4.12 -27.90 7.04
C LEU A 231 3.89 -28.85 8.23
N GLU A 232 3.21 -29.99 8.09
CA GLU A 232 3.12 -31.00 9.17
C GLU A 232 4.40 -31.85 9.32
N ARG A 233 5.25 -31.86 8.29
CA ARG A 233 6.47 -32.67 8.29
C ARG A 233 7.55 -32.05 9.15
N ARG A 234 8.43 -32.89 9.70
CA ARG A 234 9.61 -32.46 10.47
C ARG A 234 10.43 -31.48 9.63
N SER A 235 10.58 -30.26 10.12
CA SER A 235 11.34 -29.19 9.47
C SER A 235 11.92 -28.26 10.51
N GLN A 236 13.01 -27.58 10.12
CA GLN A 236 13.65 -26.53 10.91
C GLN A 236 12.83 -25.24 10.91
N LEU A 237 11.90 -25.05 9.97
CA LEU A 237 11.04 -23.86 9.89
C LEU A 237 10.26 -23.61 11.19
N GLY A 238 9.95 -24.67 11.93
CA GLY A 238 9.23 -24.61 13.21
C GLY A 238 10.10 -24.55 14.46
N ALA A 239 11.42 -24.65 14.32
CA ALA A 239 12.31 -24.88 15.46
C ALA A 239 13.07 -23.62 15.86
N VAL A 240 13.18 -23.37 17.17
CA VAL A 240 13.99 -22.29 17.75
C VAL A 240 15.32 -22.84 18.25
N GLY A 241 16.41 -22.13 17.94
CA GLY A 241 17.76 -22.42 18.37
C GLY A 241 18.23 -23.80 17.94
N MET A 242 18.07 -24.17 16.66
CA MET A 242 18.34 -25.53 16.16
C MET A 242 19.77 -26.02 16.50
N GLN A 243 20.81 -25.27 16.16
CA GLN A 243 22.20 -25.61 16.49
C GLN A 243 22.44 -25.64 18.00
N MET A 244 21.86 -24.69 18.74
CA MET A 244 21.97 -24.62 20.19
C MET A 244 21.34 -25.87 20.83
N GLY A 245 20.16 -26.27 20.37
CA GLY A 245 19.49 -27.50 20.76
C GLY A 245 20.32 -28.72 20.45
N GLU A 246 20.84 -28.85 19.22
CA GLU A 246 21.70 -29.97 18.81
C GLU A 246 22.95 -30.10 19.72
N ALA A 247 23.59 -28.99 20.06
CA ALA A 247 24.74 -28.95 20.97
C ALA A 247 24.40 -29.31 22.42
N LEU A 248 23.13 -29.19 22.80
CA LEU A 248 22.59 -29.58 24.11
C LEU A 248 21.90 -30.96 24.09
N GLY A 249 21.94 -31.68 22.96
CA GLY A 249 21.30 -32.99 22.82
C GLY A 249 19.80 -32.96 22.54
N LEU A 250 19.26 -31.83 22.11
CA LEU A 250 17.86 -31.62 21.72
C LEU A 250 17.73 -31.61 20.19
N PRO A 251 17.33 -32.73 19.55
CA PRO A 251 17.43 -32.90 18.10
C PRO A 251 16.41 -32.09 17.28
N ASP A 252 15.42 -31.47 17.92
CA ASP A 252 14.37 -30.68 17.28
C ASP A 252 14.48 -29.18 17.60
N GLY A 253 15.64 -28.74 18.11
CA GLY A 253 15.88 -27.39 18.61
C GLY A 253 15.51 -27.27 20.10
N LEU A 254 15.67 -26.07 20.65
CA LEU A 254 15.26 -25.77 22.03
C LEU A 254 13.76 -25.96 22.20
N ARG A 255 12.99 -25.54 21.19
CA ARG A 255 11.54 -25.66 21.08
C ARG A 255 11.17 -25.85 19.62
N ASN A 256 10.03 -26.51 19.36
CA ASN A 256 9.53 -26.67 17.99
C ASN A 256 8.00 -26.54 17.93
N ALA A 257 7.54 -25.54 17.18
CA ALA A 257 6.13 -25.22 17.02
C ALA A 257 5.36 -26.27 16.21
N LEU A 258 6.03 -27.01 15.33
CA LEU A 258 5.39 -27.98 14.42
C LEU A 258 5.20 -29.36 15.04
N GLY A 259 5.92 -29.70 16.11
CA GLY A 259 5.89 -31.03 16.72
C GLY A 259 7.17 -31.38 17.45
N SER A 260 7.29 -32.62 17.86
CA SER A 260 8.50 -33.14 18.52
C SER A 260 8.74 -34.60 18.15
N SER A 261 10.00 -35.02 18.22
CA SER A 261 10.39 -36.42 18.10
C SER A 261 10.24 -37.11 19.44
N GLY A 262 9.58 -38.27 19.45
CA GLY A 262 9.48 -39.09 20.65
C GLY A 262 10.82 -39.69 21.07
N PRO A 263 10.90 -40.36 22.24
CA PRO A 263 12.09 -41.11 22.65
C PRO A 263 12.50 -42.24 21.67
N ASP A 264 11.55 -42.65 20.82
CA ASP A 264 11.71 -43.60 19.71
C ASP A 264 12.33 -42.95 18.45
N GLY A 265 12.58 -41.64 18.47
CA GLY A 265 13.07 -40.86 17.33
C GLY A 265 12.00 -40.58 16.27
N VAL A 266 10.74 -40.95 16.51
CA VAL A 266 9.65 -40.78 15.53
C VAL A 266 9.05 -39.38 15.67
N TRP A 267 9.00 -38.64 14.56
CA TRP A 267 8.37 -37.32 14.50
C TRP A 267 6.87 -37.40 14.75
N ARG A 268 6.37 -36.56 15.65
CA ARG A 268 4.95 -36.43 15.97
C ARG A 268 4.55 -34.96 15.77
N PRO A 269 3.75 -34.64 14.75
CA PRO A 269 3.24 -33.30 14.55
C PRO A 269 2.43 -32.85 15.76
N ARG A 270 2.54 -31.58 16.13
CA ARG A 270 1.73 -31.00 17.20
C ARG A 270 0.27 -31.01 16.78
N ARG A 271 -0.61 -31.40 17.71
CA ARG A 271 -2.05 -31.42 17.50
C ARG A 271 -2.72 -30.55 18.57
N PRO A 272 -3.79 -29.83 18.22
CA PRO A 272 -4.55 -29.04 19.17
C PRO A 272 -5.16 -29.91 20.27
N ASP A 273 -5.00 -29.49 21.52
CA ASP A 273 -5.66 -30.06 22.71
C ASP A 273 -6.42 -28.94 23.46
N PRO A 274 -7.76 -28.97 23.48
CA PRO A 274 -8.58 -27.94 24.12
C PRO A 274 -8.35 -27.78 25.63
N HIS A 275 -7.71 -28.75 26.28
CA HIS A 275 -7.39 -28.69 27.70
C HIS A 275 -5.94 -28.29 27.99
N ALA A 276 -5.09 -28.16 26.96
CA ALA A 276 -3.66 -27.86 27.13
C ALA A 276 -3.44 -26.59 27.95
N TYR A 277 -4.10 -25.49 27.59
CA TYR A 277 -3.90 -24.21 28.27
C TYR A 277 -4.32 -24.23 29.75
N GLN A 278 -5.40 -24.97 30.08
CA GLN A 278 -5.89 -25.11 31.46
C GLN A 278 -4.98 -26.02 32.30
N ASN A 279 -4.41 -27.05 31.66
CA ASN A 279 -3.57 -28.04 32.32
C ASN A 279 -2.12 -27.56 32.51
N ALA A 280 -1.69 -26.55 31.75
CA ALA A 280 -0.34 -26.03 31.79
C ALA A 280 -0.01 -25.41 33.16
N LYS A 281 1.00 -25.97 33.81
CA LYS A 281 1.42 -25.60 35.18
C LYS A 281 2.57 -24.62 35.17
N GLU A 282 3.41 -24.70 34.14
CA GLU A 282 4.58 -23.86 33.98
C GLU A 282 4.30 -22.76 32.97
N ASP A 283 4.90 -21.61 33.23
CA ASP A 283 4.83 -20.45 32.37
C ASP A 283 5.35 -20.78 30.96
N HIS A 284 6.50 -21.43 30.85
CA HIS A 284 7.06 -21.81 29.56
C HIS A 284 6.15 -22.77 28.78
N GLU A 285 5.45 -23.69 29.46
CA GLU A 285 4.47 -24.59 28.84
C GLU A 285 3.28 -23.81 28.26
N ARG A 286 2.80 -22.79 28.97
CA ARG A 286 1.75 -21.89 28.47
C ARG A 286 2.21 -21.12 27.24
N GLY A 287 3.44 -20.61 27.26
CA GLY A 287 3.99 -19.89 26.12
C GLY A 287 4.08 -20.76 24.85
N ASP A 288 4.55 -22.00 25.00
CA ASP A 288 4.61 -22.97 23.90
C ASP A 288 3.24 -23.27 23.28
N ILE A 289 2.17 -23.23 24.08
CA ILE A 289 0.79 -23.44 23.61
C ILE A 289 0.31 -22.25 22.76
N LEU A 290 0.63 -21.02 23.16
CA LEU A 290 0.33 -19.83 22.35
C LEU A 290 1.02 -19.89 20.99
N VAL A 291 2.32 -20.21 20.98
CA VAL A 291 3.11 -20.35 19.74
C VAL A 291 2.47 -21.40 18.82
N ALA A 292 2.09 -22.55 19.37
CA ALA A 292 1.44 -23.62 18.61
C ALA A 292 0.11 -23.17 17.96
N ALA A 293 -0.73 -22.44 18.68
CA ALA A 293 -1.99 -21.95 18.13
C ALA A 293 -1.79 -20.93 17.00
N VAL A 294 -0.84 -20.00 17.15
CA VAL A 294 -0.54 -19.03 16.09
C VAL A 294 0.04 -19.74 14.85
N PHE A 295 0.90 -20.74 15.04
CA PHE A 295 1.42 -21.56 13.94
C PHE A 295 0.33 -22.40 13.25
N ASP A 296 -0.64 -22.92 14.01
CA ASP A 296 -1.78 -23.63 13.44
C ASP A 296 -2.66 -22.70 12.57
N ALA A 297 -2.88 -21.46 13.01
CA ALA A 297 -3.58 -20.45 12.21
C ALA A 297 -2.80 -20.12 10.92
N PHE A 298 -1.48 -19.87 11.03
CA PHE A 298 -0.59 -19.66 9.88
C PHE A 298 -0.68 -20.82 8.88
N ARG A 299 -0.60 -22.07 9.36
CA ARG A 299 -0.67 -23.27 8.53
C ARG A 299 -2.01 -23.40 7.82
N ALA A 300 -3.12 -23.11 8.50
CA ALA A 300 -4.45 -23.17 7.91
C ALA A 300 -4.60 -22.16 6.76
N ILE A 301 -4.16 -20.91 6.98
CA ILE A 301 -4.20 -19.85 5.96
C ILE A 301 -3.30 -20.22 4.77
N TYR A 302 -2.06 -20.66 5.03
CA TYR A 302 -1.13 -21.09 3.98
C TYR A 302 -1.71 -22.24 3.15
N THR A 303 -2.28 -23.26 3.81
CA THR A 303 -2.85 -24.44 3.14
C THR A 303 -4.01 -24.06 2.22
N ALA A 304 -4.89 -23.15 2.67
CA ALA A 304 -5.96 -22.61 1.83
C ALA A 304 -5.40 -21.85 0.61
N ARG A 305 -4.37 -21.02 0.81
CA ARG A 305 -3.75 -20.17 -0.22
C ARG A 305 -3.03 -20.94 -1.33
N VAL A 306 -2.49 -22.13 -1.04
CA VAL A 306 -1.77 -22.97 -2.02
C VAL A 306 -2.58 -24.15 -2.56
N ALA A 307 -3.83 -24.33 -2.11
CA ALA A 307 -4.65 -25.47 -2.47
C ALA A 307 -4.93 -25.53 -3.98
N ASP A 308 -5.13 -24.37 -4.61
CA ASP A 308 -5.33 -24.25 -6.06
C ASP A 308 -4.05 -24.59 -6.84
N LEU A 309 -2.88 -24.11 -6.41
CA LEU A 309 -1.58 -24.44 -7.01
C LEU A 309 -1.31 -25.94 -6.97
N ARG A 310 -1.65 -26.60 -5.86
CA ARG A 310 -1.56 -28.08 -5.76
C ARG A 310 -2.48 -28.76 -6.77
N ARG A 311 -3.73 -28.30 -6.93
CA ARG A 311 -4.65 -28.85 -7.93
C ARG A 311 -4.18 -28.59 -9.36
N ILE A 312 -3.66 -27.40 -9.66
CA ILE A 312 -3.07 -27.06 -10.95
C ILE A 312 -1.91 -28.01 -11.29
N ALA A 313 -0.99 -28.23 -10.37
CA ALA A 313 0.17 -29.10 -10.56
C ALA A 313 -0.18 -30.59 -10.75
N THR A 314 -1.36 -31.01 -10.27
CA THR A 314 -1.77 -32.42 -10.21
C THR A 314 -2.93 -32.76 -11.14
N GLY A 315 -3.37 -31.81 -11.97
CA GLY A 315 -4.53 -32.00 -12.85
C GLY A 315 -5.86 -32.13 -12.09
N GLY A 316 -5.95 -31.57 -10.88
CA GLY A 316 -7.18 -31.42 -10.10
C GLY A 316 -7.25 -32.23 -8.80
N THR A 317 -6.35 -33.19 -8.56
CA THR A 317 -6.43 -34.04 -7.36
C THR A 317 -6.03 -33.31 -6.08
N GLY A 318 -5.13 -32.33 -6.18
CA GLY A 318 -4.56 -31.60 -5.04
C GLY A 318 -3.53 -32.40 -4.24
N VAL A 319 -3.29 -33.66 -4.60
CA VAL A 319 -2.35 -34.57 -3.93
C VAL A 319 -1.10 -34.67 -4.78
N LEU A 320 0.01 -34.12 -4.30
CA LEU A 320 1.28 -34.17 -5.00
C LEU A 320 1.81 -35.62 -5.04
N PRO A 321 2.29 -36.10 -6.21
CA PRO A 321 2.88 -37.43 -6.32
C PRO A 321 4.15 -37.55 -5.47
N ALA A 322 4.50 -38.77 -5.08
CA ALA A 322 5.76 -39.04 -4.40
C ALA A 322 6.95 -38.72 -5.33
N GLY A 323 7.81 -37.79 -4.91
CA GLY A 323 8.93 -37.27 -5.69
C GLY A 323 9.19 -35.79 -5.41
N GLU A 324 10.18 -35.21 -6.08
CA GLU A 324 10.45 -33.77 -5.96
C GLU A 324 9.38 -32.94 -6.69
N ALA A 325 8.85 -31.94 -5.99
CA ALA A 325 7.92 -30.99 -6.58
C ALA A 325 8.64 -30.10 -7.61
N HIS A 326 7.92 -29.67 -8.66
CA HIS A 326 8.47 -28.79 -9.69
C HIS A 326 9.04 -27.50 -9.06
N PRO A 327 10.23 -27.01 -9.46
CA PRO A 327 10.87 -25.84 -8.84
C PRO A 327 9.99 -24.58 -8.79
N ASP A 328 9.25 -24.29 -9.85
CA ASP A 328 8.30 -23.15 -9.86
C ASP A 328 7.16 -23.33 -8.86
N LEU A 329 6.68 -24.57 -8.64
CA LEU A 329 5.65 -24.84 -7.64
C LEU A 329 6.19 -24.58 -6.23
N VAL A 330 7.40 -25.06 -5.97
CA VAL A 330 8.12 -24.79 -4.71
C VAL A 330 8.29 -23.29 -4.53
N HIS A 331 8.74 -22.56 -5.56
CA HIS A 331 8.90 -21.11 -5.50
C HIS A 331 7.58 -20.40 -5.12
N ARG A 332 6.46 -20.70 -5.80
CA ARG A 332 5.16 -20.08 -5.46
C ARG A 332 4.65 -20.49 -4.07
N MET A 333 4.91 -21.72 -3.63
CA MET A 333 4.61 -22.13 -2.25
C MET A 333 5.45 -21.36 -1.23
N SER A 334 6.74 -21.15 -1.49
CA SER A 334 7.61 -20.35 -0.62
C SER A 334 7.17 -18.89 -0.55
N VAL A 335 6.83 -18.28 -1.68
CA VAL A 335 6.28 -16.91 -1.72
C VAL A 335 4.98 -16.82 -0.94
N ALA A 336 4.08 -17.80 -1.09
CA ALA A 336 2.83 -17.86 -0.32
C ALA A 336 3.10 -18.02 1.18
N ALA A 337 4.03 -18.89 1.59
CA ALA A 337 4.42 -19.09 2.97
C ALA A 337 5.02 -17.81 3.58
N ALA A 338 5.93 -17.13 2.86
CA ALA A 338 6.53 -15.88 3.28
C ALA A 338 5.49 -14.77 3.49
N ALA A 339 4.57 -14.61 2.53
CA ALA A 339 3.49 -13.65 2.63
C ALA A 339 2.57 -13.95 3.83
N THR A 340 2.15 -15.21 4.00
CA THR A 340 1.28 -15.61 5.12
C THR A 340 1.97 -15.43 6.48
N ALA A 341 3.26 -15.77 6.59
CA ALA A 341 4.04 -15.58 7.80
C ALA A 341 4.16 -14.09 8.15
N GLY A 342 4.46 -13.24 7.16
CA GLY A 342 4.48 -11.80 7.31
C GLY A 342 3.14 -11.24 7.78
N GLU A 343 2.03 -11.64 7.15
CA GLU A 343 0.68 -11.20 7.53
C GLU A 343 0.34 -11.58 8.98
N VAL A 344 0.55 -12.84 9.37
CA VAL A 344 0.26 -13.32 10.73
C VAL A 344 1.15 -12.63 11.76
N GLN A 345 2.45 -12.50 11.50
CA GLN A 345 3.37 -11.77 12.39
C GLN A 345 2.93 -10.31 12.57
N GLN A 346 2.51 -9.66 11.49
CA GLN A 346 2.03 -8.28 11.53
C GLN A 346 0.68 -8.16 12.27
N MET A 347 -0.21 -9.16 12.20
CA MET A 347 -1.41 -9.24 13.05
C MET A 347 -1.04 -9.30 14.54
N CYS A 348 -0.06 -10.14 14.90
CA CYS A 348 0.39 -10.30 16.28
C CYS A 348 1.05 -9.03 16.84
N ILE A 349 1.91 -8.36 16.07
CA ILE A 349 2.55 -7.09 16.48
C ILE A 349 1.51 -5.99 16.65
N ARG A 350 0.57 -5.83 15.71
CA ARG A 350 -0.52 -4.84 15.82
C ARG A 350 -1.38 -5.05 17.06
N ALA A 351 -1.63 -6.29 17.44
CA ALA A 351 -2.46 -6.63 18.59
C ALA A 351 -1.92 -6.03 19.91
N LEU A 352 -0.61 -5.78 20.05
CA LEU A 352 -0.01 -5.20 21.26
C LEU A 352 -0.58 -3.83 21.66
N ASP A 353 -1.07 -3.06 20.68
CA ASP A 353 -1.74 -1.77 20.92
C ASP A 353 -3.21 -1.91 21.35
N TYR A 354 -3.80 -3.09 21.13
CA TYR A 354 -5.19 -3.42 21.49
C TYR A 354 -5.27 -4.26 22.77
N LEU A 355 -4.15 -4.46 23.46
CA LEU A 355 -4.11 -5.13 24.76
C LEU A 355 -4.47 -4.17 25.89
N PRO A 356 -5.18 -4.61 26.94
CA PRO A 356 -5.25 -3.86 28.17
C PRO A 356 -3.85 -3.69 28.78
N PRO A 357 -3.62 -2.67 29.62
CA PRO A 357 -2.26 -2.32 30.05
C PRO A 357 -1.75 -3.15 31.25
N VAL A 358 -2.65 -3.87 31.93
CA VAL A 358 -2.35 -4.72 33.08
C VAL A 358 -3.25 -5.94 33.04
N GLY A 359 -2.79 -7.09 33.53
CA GLY A 359 -3.62 -8.28 33.72
C GLY A 359 -4.05 -9.02 32.45
N VAL A 360 -3.29 -8.89 31.37
CA VAL A 360 -3.59 -9.48 30.06
C VAL A 360 -3.53 -11.01 30.08
N THR A 361 -4.49 -11.66 29.42
CA THR A 361 -4.56 -13.12 29.18
C THR A 361 -4.38 -13.45 27.69
N PHE A 362 -4.15 -14.73 27.32
CA PHE A 362 -4.16 -15.15 25.91
C PHE A 362 -5.52 -15.00 25.23
N GLY A 363 -6.61 -15.05 26.01
CA GLY A 363 -7.93 -14.70 25.51
C GLY A 363 -8.01 -13.23 25.09
N ASP A 364 -7.48 -12.31 25.91
CA ASP A 364 -7.41 -10.88 25.55
C ASP A 364 -6.52 -10.65 24.32
N PHE A 365 -5.44 -11.42 24.18
CA PHE A 365 -4.58 -11.38 23.00
C PHE A 365 -5.33 -11.82 21.73
N LEU A 366 -6.15 -12.89 21.80
CA LEU A 366 -7.03 -13.28 20.71
C LEU A 366 -8.01 -12.15 20.34
N GLN A 367 -8.67 -11.53 21.33
CA GLN A 367 -9.56 -10.40 21.08
C GLN A 367 -8.83 -9.24 20.41
N ALA A 368 -7.64 -8.92 20.89
CA ALA A 368 -6.78 -7.87 20.33
C ALA A 368 -6.36 -8.18 18.89
N MET A 369 -5.97 -9.42 18.57
CA MET A 369 -5.63 -9.84 17.20
C MET A 369 -6.82 -9.70 16.25
N VAL A 370 -8.00 -10.22 16.64
CA VAL A 370 -9.23 -10.14 15.83
C VAL A 370 -9.66 -8.68 15.62
N THR A 371 -9.57 -7.85 16.66
CA THR A 371 -9.94 -6.42 16.59
C THR A 371 -8.99 -5.64 15.70
N ALA A 372 -7.68 -5.82 15.89
CA ALA A 372 -6.65 -5.14 15.12
C ALA A 372 -6.71 -5.50 13.64
N ASP A 373 -6.97 -6.77 13.33
CA ASP A 373 -7.16 -7.22 11.96
C ASP A 373 -8.45 -6.68 11.34
N ARG A 374 -9.58 -6.68 12.07
CA ARG A 374 -10.85 -6.08 11.62
C ARG A 374 -10.70 -4.60 11.28
N ASP A 375 -9.92 -3.85 12.04
CA ASP A 375 -9.68 -2.44 11.72
C ASP A 375 -8.83 -2.23 10.46
N VAL A 376 -7.96 -3.18 10.10
CA VAL A 376 -7.11 -3.10 8.90
C VAL A 376 -7.82 -3.64 7.66
N ASP A 377 -8.51 -4.77 7.80
CA ASP A 377 -9.21 -5.49 6.75
C ASP A 377 -10.60 -5.94 7.22
N PRO A 378 -11.60 -5.04 7.24
CA PRO A 378 -12.94 -5.35 7.75
C PRO A 378 -13.60 -6.53 7.03
N GLU A 379 -13.35 -6.71 5.74
CA GLU A 379 -14.00 -7.71 4.89
C GLU A 379 -13.48 -9.13 5.12
N ASP A 380 -12.19 -9.29 5.48
CA ASP A 380 -11.53 -10.59 5.69
C ASP A 380 -11.82 -11.61 4.59
N ALA A 381 -11.57 -11.20 3.34
CA ALA A 381 -11.83 -12.02 2.15
C ALA A 381 -11.08 -13.37 2.16
N GLU A 382 -10.01 -13.48 2.94
CA GLU A 382 -9.20 -14.69 3.09
C GLU A 382 -9.52 -15.48 4.37
N HIS A 383 -10.51 -15.06 5.15
CA HIS A 383 -10.96 -15.72 6.38
C HIS A 383 -9.85 -15.95 7.42
N ARG A 384 -8.91 -15.01 7.51
CA ARG A 384 -7.76 -15.07 8.43
C ARG A 384 -8.24 -15.09 9.88
N ARG A 385 -9.27 -14.31 10.22
CA ARG A 385 -9.79 -14.26 11.60
C ARG A 385 -10.42 -15.58 12.01
N VAL A 386 -11.08 -16.27 11.07
CA VAL A 386 -11.65 -17.60 11.32
C VAL A 386 -10.55 -18.61 11.65
N ALA A 387 -9.45 -18.62 10.89
CA ALA A 387 -8.31 -19.50 11.14
C ALA A 387 -7.68 -19.25 12.52
N VAL A 388 -7.51 -17.98 12.91
CA VAL A 388 -6.99 -17.62 14.24
C VAL A 388 -7.93 -18.06 15.36
N LEU A 389 -9.24 -17.81 15.21
CA LEU A 389 -10.26 -18.23 16.19
C LEU A 389 -10.30 -19.74 16.37
N GLU A 390 -10.29 -20.49 15.26
CA GLU A 390 -10.31 -21.95 15.26
C GLU A 390 -9.08 -22.50 15.97
N ALA A 391 -7.89 -21.98 15.66
CA ALA A 391 -6.65 -22.42 16.28
C ALA A 391 -6.64 -22.15 17.79
N PHE A 392 -6.92 -20.93 18.24
CA PHE A 392 -6.93 -20.60 19.68
C PHE A 392 -7.98 -21.40 20.45
N ARG A 393 -9.16 -21.61 19.85
CA ARG A 393 -10.19 -22.49 20.41
C ARG A 393 -9.69 -23.92 20.54
N GLY A 394 -8.97 -24.42 19.53
CA GLY A 394 -8.38 -25.77 19.52
C GLY A 394 -7.44 -26.03 20.69
N TYR A 395 -6.83 -25.00 21.26
CA TYR A 395 -5.94 -25.08 22.43
C TYR A 395 -6.56 -24.58 23.75
N GLY A 396 -7.86 -24.23 23.75
CA GLY A 396 -8.56 -23.77 24.95
C GLY A 396 -8.28 -22.32 25.37
N MET A 397 -7.74 -21.48 24.47
CA MET A 397 -7.37 -20.08 24.74
C MET A 397 -8.48 -19.10 24.36
N LEU A 398 -9.67 -19.29 24.93
CA LEU A 398 -10.79 -18.35 24.76
C LEU A 398 -10.87 -17.36 25.92
N PRO A 399 -11.24 -16.08 25.68
CA PRO A 399 -11.41 -15.10 26.74
C PRO A 399 -12.55 -15.48 27.69
N SER A 400 -12.34 -15.19 28.97
CA SER A 400 -13.36 -15.39 30.01
C SER A 400 -14.53 -14.42 29.81
N GLY A 401 -15.75 -14.94 29.70
CA GLY A 401 -16.97 -14.13 29.58
C GLY A 401 -17.54 -14.01 28.17
N VAL A 402 -16.81 -14.46 27.14
CA VAL A 402 -17.34 -14.57 25.77
C VAL A 402 -18.08 -15.91 25.63
N LEU A 403 -19.41 -15.86 25.45
CA LEU A 403 -20.26 -17.05 25.35
C LEU A 403 -20.43 -17.57 23.91
N THR A 404 -20.08 -16.77 22.92
CA THR A 404 -20.25 -17.06 21.48
C THR A 404 -18.94 -16.81 20.74
N VAL A 405 -18.58 -17.70 19.81
CA VAL A 405 -17.23 -17.75 19.23
C VAL A 405 -17.25 -17.36 17.74
N SER A 406 -17.71 -16.15 17.44
CA SER A 406 -17.59 -15.54 16.10
C SER A 406 -16.55 -14.41 16.11
N ALA A 407 -16.08 -14.00 14.93
CA ALA A 407 -15.16 -12.86 14.83
C ALA A 407 -15.77 -11.56 15.39
N ASP A 408 -17.07 -11.37 15.22
CA ASP A 408 -17.78 -10.18 15.72
C ASP A 408 -17.86 -10.15 17.24
N THR A 409 -18.11 -11.29 17.88
CA THR A 409 -18.25 -11.40 19.34
C THR A 409 -16.89 -11.49 20.03
N MET A 410 -15.85 -11.92 19.31
CA MET A 410 -14.49 -11.97 19.83
C MET A 410 -13.83 -10.58 19.85
N ALA A 411 -14.09 -9.75 18.85
CA ALA A 411 -13.48 -8.43 18.79
C ALA A 411 -13.95 -7.52 19.93
N TRP A 412 -13.08 -6.62 20.38
CA TRP A 412 -13.43 -5.59 21.35
C TRP A 412 -14.61 -4.75 20.83
N PRO A 413 -15.58 -4.42 21.69
CA PRO A 413 -16.64 -3.50 21.32
C PRO A 413 -16.04 -2.11 21.07
N GLY A 414 -16.55 -1.42 20.04
CA GLY A 414 -16.21 -0.02 19.83
C GLY A 414 -16.75 0.86 20.96
N ALA A 415 -16.08 1.97 21.24
CA ALA A 415 -16.51 2.93 22.25
C ALA A 415 -17.85 3.58 21.85
N SER A 416 -18.80 3.59 22.76
CA SER A 416 -20.11 4.22 22.59
C SER A 416 -20.04 5.73 22.80
N SER A 417 -21.15 6.44 22.52
CA SER A 417 -21.27 7.86 22.87
C SER A 417 -21.14 8.12 24.37
N ALA A 418 -21.51 7.16 25.22
CA ALA A 418 -21.36 7.28 26.67
C ALA A 418 -19.91 7.11 27.14
N ASP A 419 -19.07 6.44 26.34
CA ASP A 419 -17.66 6.23 26.63
C ASP A 419 -16.79 7.43 26.21
N GLN A 420 -17.34 8.40 25.47
CA GLN A 420 -16.60 9.58 25.04
C GLN A 420 -16.23 10.46 26.25
N ILE A 421 -14.94 10.77 26.38
CA ILE A 421 -14.41 11.53 27.51
C ILE A 421 -13.93 12.88 27.02
N GLN A 422 -14.69 13.93 27.34
CA GLN A 422 -14.46 15.29 26.85
C GLN A 422 -13.03 15.79 27.08
N THR A 423 -12.44 15.50 28.24
CA THR A 423 -11.05 15.89 28.56
C THR A 423 -10.03 15.27 27.59
N ILE A 424 -10.23 14.02 27.17
CA ILE A 424 -9.35 13.35 26.19
C ILE A 424 -9.58 13.94 24.81
N THR A 425 -10.85 14.14 24.42
CA THR A 425 -11.20 14.76 23.14
C THR A 425 -10.58 16.15 23.00
N ASP A 426 -10.67 16.98 24.04
CA ASP A 426 -10.13 18.34 24.05
C ASP A 426 -8.60 18.34 24.02
N PHE A 427 -7.96 17.42 24.77
CA PHE A 427 -6.51 17.23 24.75
C PHE A 427 -6.02 16.85 23.36
N VAL A 428 -6.64 15.84 22.71
CA VAL A 428 -6.22 15.40 21.37
C VAL A 428 -6.45 16.49 20.33
N ARG A 429 -7.57 17.22 20.38
CA ARG A 429 -7.82 18.35 19.47
C ARG A 429 -6.83 19.48 19.68
N ASP A 430 -6.42 19.75 20.91
CA ASP A 430 -5.38 20.73 21.21
C ASP A 430 -4.02 20.28 20.68
N LEU A 431 -3.71 19.00 20.84
CA LEU A 431 -2.49 18.41 20.31
C LEU A 431 -2.43 18.47 18.79
N ALA A 432 -3.53 18.12 18.10
CA ALA A 432 -3.66 18.19 16.64
C ALA A 432 -3.48 19.62 16.10
N ARG A 433 -3.87 20.65 16.87
CA ARG A 433 -3.63 22.06 16.50
C ARG A 433 -2.16 22.49 16.63
N ARG A 434 -1.39 21.84 17.51
CA ARG A 434 0.00 22.23 17.83
C ARG A 434 1.03 21.37 17.12
N THR A 435 0.71 20.11 16.84
CA THR A 435 1.63 19.10 16.29
C THR A 435 0.90 18.19 15.30
N THR A 436 1.46 18.05 14.10
CA THR A 436 1.03 17.14 13.03
C THR A 436 2.10 16.08 12.77
N TYR A 437 1.75 14.96 12.12
CA TYR A 437 2.72 13.92 11.74
C TYR A 437 3.97 14.49 11.05
N TRP A 438 3.78 15.46 10.17
CA TRP A 438 4.83 16.09 9.35
C TRP A 438 5.74 17.02 10.14
N THR A 439 5.27 17.49 11.30
CA THR A 439 6.02 18.37 12.21
C THR A 439 6.65 17.62 13.39
N LEU A 440 6.35 16.32 13.55
CA LEU A 440 6.98 15.51 14.60
C LEU A 440 8.49 15.43 14.38
N PRO A 441 9.28 15.54 15.46
CA PRO A 441 10.72 15.31 15.36
C PRO A 441 11.01 13.92 14.81
N THR A 442 11.87 13.85 13.80
CA THR A 442 12.44 12.57 13.36
C THR A 442 13.56 12.08 14.27
N ASP A 443 14.12 12.98 15.07
CA ASP A 443 15.06 12.63 16.14
C ASP A 443 14.32 11.93 17.29
N ARG A 444 14.77 10.72 17.65
CA ARG A 444 14.08 9.86 18.62
C ARG A 444 14.13 10.42 20.05
N ALA A 445 15.22 11.09 20.42
CA ALA A 445 15.35 11.69 21.75
C ALA A 445 14.37 12.84 21.94
N ARG A 446 14.31 13.77 20.97
CA ARG A 446 13.35 14.87 21.00
C ARG A 446 11.90 14.37 20.92
N LEU A 447 11.63 13.32 20.14
CA LEU A 447 10.31 12.70 20.09
C LEU A 447 9.91 12.08 21.44
N TRP A 448 10.86 11.45 22.14
CA TRP A 448 10.63 10.89 23.47
C TRP A 448 10.33 11.98 24.50
N GLU A 449 11.13 13.05 24.55
CA GLU A 449 10.91 14.19 25.47
C GLU A 449 9.53 14.80 25.29
N LEU A 450 9.11 14.98 24.04
CA LEU A 450 7.80 15.51 23.68
C LEU A 450 6.68 14.59 24.17
N ARG A 451 6.82 13.28 24.00
CA ARG A 451 5.87 12.27 24.48
C ARG A 451 5.77 12.23 26.00
N GLU A 452 6.89 12.30 26.73
CA GLU A 452 6.89 12.39 28.18
C GLU A 452 6.24 13.68 28.68
N GLY A 453 6.39 14.78 27.93
CA GLY A 453 5.59 16.00 28.12
C GLY A 453 4.09 15.72 28.02
N TRP A 454 3.64 15.12 26.91
CA TRP A 454 2.22 14.81 26.69
C TRP A 454 1.62 13.86 27.71
N LYS A 455 2.37 12.85 28.16
CA LYS A 455 1.93 11.96 29.25
C LYS A 455 1.64 12.75 30.53
N ARG A 456 2.53 13.67 30.90
CA ARG A 456 2.36 14.53 32.09
C ARG A 456 1.19 15.51 31.93
N ASP A 457 1.07 16.14 30.77
CA ASP A 457 -0.01 17.09 30.46
C ASP A 457 -1.38 16.41 30.50
N LEU A 458 -1.51 15.23 29.88
CA LEU A 458 -2.74 14.45 29.91
C LEU A 458 -3.07 13.99 31.33
N ALA A 459 -2.10 13.48 32.08
CA ALA A 459 -2.31 13.08 33.47
C ALA A 459 -2.77 14.27 34.34
N ALA A 460 -2.20 15.46 34.13
CA ALA A 460 -2.62 16.68 34.81
C ALA A 460 -4.02 17.13 34.41
N ALA A 461 -4.37 17.05 33.12
CA ALA A 461 -5.69 17.39 32.61
C ALA A 461 -6.78 16.46 33.20
N LEU A 462 -6.53 15.15 33.21
CA LEU A 462 -7.43 14.16 33.81
C LEU A 462 -7.64 14.41 35.31
N ARG A 463 -6.57 14.76 36.04
CA ARG A 463 -6.65 15.10 37.47
C ARG A 463 -7.42 16.38 37.74
N SER A 464 -7.15 17.42 36.97
CA SER A 464 -7.83 18.72 37.08
C SER A 464 -9.32 18.59 36.83
N ALA A 465 -9.71 17.82 35.80
CA ALA A 465 -11.10 17.55 35.47
C ALA A 465 -11.77 16.51 36.38
N LYS A 466 -11.00 15.80 37.24
CA LYS A 466 -11.45 14.62 38.00
C LYS A 466 -12.15 13.60 37.10
N ALA A 467 -11.66 13.44 35.87
CA ALA A 467 -12.29 12.62 34.85
C ALA A 467 -12.25 11.14 35.22
N ARG A 468 -13.33 10.41 34.95
CA ARG A 468 -13.34 8.94 35.04
C ARG A 468 -13.12 8.34 33.66
N VAL A 469 -12.19 7.39 33.58
CA VAL A 469 -11.80 6.70 32.34
C VAL A 469 -11.84 5.20 32.60
N GLY A 470 -12.99 4.58 32.29
CA GLY A 470 -13.23 3.18 32.67
C GLY A 470 -13.00 2.96 34.19
N PRO A 471 -12.10 2.04 34.59
CA PRO A 471 -11.81 1.75 36.00
C PRO A 471 -10.90 2.78 36.67
N VAL A 472 -10.36 3.75 35.92
CA VAL A 472 -9.42 4.77 36.42
C VAL A 472 -10.17 6.02 36.87
N ASN A 473 -9.84 6.51 38.06
CA ASN A 473 -10.40 7.70 38.67
C ASN A 473 -9.38 8.85 38.70
N GLY A 474 -9.63 9.91 37.94
CA GLY A 474 -8.81 11.12 37.91
C GLY A 474 -8.74 11.89 39.24
N ALA A 475 -9.60 11.59 40.21
CA ALA A 475 -9.48 12.18 41.55
C ALA A 475 -8.30 11.61 42.37
N GLU A 476 -7.74 10.48 41.95
CA GLU A 476 -6.65 9.75 42.61
C GLU A 476 -5.37 9.81 41.77
N ALA A 477 -4.24 9.36 42.34
CA ALA A 477 -2.99 9.27 41.61
C ALA A 477 -3.11 8.27 40.45
N LEU A 478 -2.64 8.66 39.27
CA LEU A 478 -2.65 7.82 38.07
C LEU A 478 -1.40 8.06 37.23
N GLU A 479 -1.03 7.07 36.43
CA GLU A 479 0.07 7.12 35.49
C GLU A 479 -0.45 6.96 34.06
N VAL A 480 -0.05 7.87 33.16
CA VAL A 480 -0.21 7.67 31.72
C VAL A 480 1.06 7.02 31.21
N SER A 481 1.04 5.70 31.04
CA SER A 481 2.24 4.92 30.69
C SER A 481 2.57 4.97 29.20
N SER A 482 1.55 5.19 28.36
CA SER A 482 1.68 5.32 26.90
C SER A 482 0.89 6.52 26.40
N CYS A 483 1.50 7.27 25.48
CA CYS A 483 0.85 8.30 24.68
C CYS A 483 1.54 8.24 23.32
N ASP A 484 1.17 7.20 22.58
CA ASP A 484 1.86 6.76 21.38
C ASP A 484 0.99 6.99 20.17
N LEU A 485 1.58 7.58 19.17
CA LEU A 485 0.91 7.82 17.92
C LEU A 485 1.29 6.74 16.94
N ARG A 486 0.29 6.17 16.27
CA ARG A 486 0.50 5.18 15.21
C ARG A 486 -0.20 5.53 13.91
N ARG A 487 0.41 5.06 12.81
CA ARG A 487 -0.19 4.99 11.49
C ARG A 487 -0.81 3.61 11.26
N ARG A 488 -2.06 3.59 10.81
CA ARG A 488 -2.74 2.40 10.30
C ARG A 488 -3.08 2.61 8.82
N ALA A 489 -2.61 1.70 7.98
CA ALA A 489 -2.98 1.64 6.57
C ALA A 489 -3.96 0.47 6.39
N GLY A 490 -5.19 0.76 5.98
CA GLY A 490 -6.17 -0.27 5.65
C GLY A 490 -5.90 -0.92 4.30
N SER A 491 -6.49 -2.09 4.06
CA SER A 491 -6.37 -2.86 2.80
C SER A 491 -6.80 -2.06 1.55
N ALA A 492 -7.64 -1.04 1.73
CA ALA A 492 -8.11 -0.11 0.69
C ALA A 492 -7.19 1.11 0.43
N GLY A 493 -6.01 1.17 1.05
CA GLY A 493 -5.14 2.35 1.03
C GLY A 493 -5.69 3.53 1.84
N SER A 494 -6.71 3.31 2.69
CA SER A 494 -7.18 4.31 3.64
C SER A 494 -6.17 4.42 4.78
N LEU A 495 -5.56 5.58 4.93
CA LEU A 495 -4.70 5.88 6.06
C LEU A 495 -5.57 6.42 7.21
N SER A 496 -5.29 5.98 8.43
CA SER A 496 -5.83 6.54 9.66
C SER A 496 -4.73 6.67 10.69
N LEU A 497 -4.81 7.69 11.52
CA LEU A 497 -3.86 7.92 12.60
C LEU A 497 -4.60 7.93 13.92
N GLU A 498 -4.01 7.24 14.88
CA GLU A 498 -4.65 6.97 16.16
C GLU A 498 -3.63 7.15 17.28
N TRP A 499 -4.09 7.73 18.38
CA TRP A 499 -3.36 7.74 19.64
C TRP A 499 -3.68 6.46 20.41
N VAL A 500 -2.64 5.75 20.81
CA VAL A 500 -2.61 4.62 21.73
C VAL A 500 -2.24 5.16 23.11
N ILE A 501 -3.26 5.39 23.93
CA ILE A 501 -3.09 5.92 25.28
C ILE A 501 -3.32 4.79 26.27
N LYS A 502 -2.34 4.51 27.13
CA LYS A 502 -2.46 3.53 28.21
C LYS A 502 -2.37 4.24 29.55
N ILE A 503 -3.34 3.96 30.43
CA ILE A 503 -3.43 4.58 31.75
C ILE A 503 -3.51 3.47 32.79
N VAL A 504 -2.69 3.58 33.84
CA VAL A 504 -2.58 2.61 34.92
C VAL A 504 -2.80 3.30 36.27
N GLN A 505 -3.52 2.62 37.17
CA GLN A 505 -3.81 3.06 38.53
C GLN A 505 -4.03 1.83 39.42
N ASP A 506 -3.18 1.63 40.43
CA ASP A 506 -3.33 0.60 41.48
C ASP A 506 -3.69 -0.81 40.96
N GLY A 507 -2.96 -1.30 39.95
CA GLY A 507 -3.19 -2.61 39.33
C GLY A 507 -4.41 -2.70 38.40
N ARG A 508 -5.10 -1.58 38.17
CA ARG A 508 -6.12 -1.40 37.14
C ARG A 508 -5.55 -0.60 35.98
N GLY A 509 -6.15 -0.73 34.81
CA GLY A 509 -5.80 0.16 33.72
C GLY A 509 -6.71 0.04 32.52
N VAL A 510 -6.53 0.98 31.60
CA VAL A 510 -7.32 1.15 30.40
C VAL A 510 -6.42 1.51 29.23
N THR A 511 -6.66 0.87 28.09
CA THR A 511 -6.08 1.22 26.80
C THR A 511 -7.14 1.93 25.97
N LEU A 512 -6.78 3.09 25.42
CA LEU A 512 -7.65 3.92 24.60
C LEU A 512 -7.05 4.03 23.21
N LEU A 513 -7.89 3.83 22.19
CA LEU A 513 -7.56 4.14 20.80
C LEU A 513 -8.39 5.34 20.37
N VAL A 514 -7.73 6.46 20.11
CA VAL A 514 -8.38 7.76 19.86
C VAL A 514 -8.01 8.25 18.47
N ASP A 515 -9.00 8.62 17.66
CA ASP A 515 -8.77 9.24 16.35
C ASP A 515 -7.96 10.54 16.51
N ALA A 516 -6.83 10.64 15.79
CA ALA A 516 -5.83 11.67 16.02
C ALA A 516 -6.28 13.10 15.65
N ASP A 517 -7.25 13.23 14.74
CA ASP A 517 -7.74 14.52 14.27
C ASP A 517 -8.98 14.97 15.07
N SER A 518 -9.97 14.09 15.23
CA SER A 518 -11.26 14.43 15.84
C SER A 518 -11.28 14.35 17.37
N GLY A 519 -10.34 13.60 17.95
CA GLY A 519 -10.34 13.23 19.37
C GLY A 519 -11.42 12.20 19.73
N ARG A 520 -12.10 11.59 18.74
CA ARG A 520 -13.14 10.58 18.98
C ARG A 520 -12.50 9.31 19.50
N LEU A 521 -13.00 8.80 20.62
CA LEU A 521 -12.60 7.51 21.15
C LEU A 521 -13.18 6.39 20.27
N ASN A 522 -12.33 5.55 19.69
CA ASN A 522 -12.71 4.38 18.88
C ASN A 522 -12.84 3.14 19.77
N TYR A 523 -11.93 2.95 20.74
CA TYR A 523 -11.95 1.82 21.67
C TYR A 523 -11.57 2.22 23.09
N LEU A 524 -12.26 1.65 24.07
CA LEU A 524 -11.94 1.68 25.50
C LEU A 524 -11.77 0.22 25.96
N ILE A 525 -10.53 -0.18 26.22
CA ILE A 525 -10.17 -1.58 26.46
C ILE A 525 -9.68 -1.73 27.89
N THR A 526 -10.28 -2.65 28.63
CA THR A 526 -9.93 -2.97 30.02
C THR A 526 -9.84 -4.48 30.16
N THR A 527 -9.12 -4.98 31.15
CA THR A 527 -9.22 -6.40 31.52
C THR A 527 -10.64 -6.71 31.97
N GLY A 528 -11.12 -7.90 31.59
CA GLY A 528 -12.45 -8.36 31.95
C GLY A 528 -12.71 -8.19 33.45
N SER A 529 -13.78 -7.47 33.78
CA SER A 529 -14.25 -7.30 35.15
C SER A 529 -14.38 -8.68 35.81
N GLY A 530 -13.84 -8.83 37.03
CA GLY A 530 -14.29 -9.88 37.94
C GLY A 530 -15.82 -9.88 38.11
N PRO A 531 -16.40 -10.90 38.75
CA PRO A 531 -17.83 -11.25 38.65
C PRO A 531 -18.77 -10.11 39.08
N GLY A 532 -19.07 -9.22 38.15
CA GLY A 532 -20.00 -8.10 38.29
C GLY A 532 -21.33 -8.48 37.67
N GLU A 533 -22.36 -8.53 38.51
CA GLU A 533 -23.76 -8.88 38.26
C GLU A 533 -24.04 -10.15 37.42
N ARG A 534 -24.98 -10.96 37.89
CA ARG A 534 -25.53 -12.07 37.10
C ARG A 534 -26.40 -11.51 35.98
N LEU A 535 -25.78 -10.88 34.98
CA LEU A 535 -26.40 -10.67 33.67
C LEU A 535 -26.96 -12.01 33.19
N SER A 536 -28.15 -12.00 32.61
CA SER A 536 -28.76 -13.19 32.03
C SER A 536 -27.88 -13.76 30.91
N LEU A 537 -28.08 -15.05 30.57
CA LEU A 537 -27.37 -15.67 29.44
C LEU A 537 -27.59 -14.90 28.12
N LEU A 538 -28.78 -14.31 27.95
CA LEU A 538 -29.07 -13.43 26.83
C LEU A 538 -28.21 -12.17 26.90
N GLU A 539 -28.27 -11.39 27.97
CA GLU A 539 -27.45 -10.16 28.13
C GLU A 539 -25.94 -10.41 27.97
N ARG A 540 -25.46 -11.59 28.37
CA ARG A 540 -24.05 -12.01 28.21
C ARG A 540 -23.69 -12.48 26.79
N SER A 541 -24.66 -12.91 26.00
CA SER A 541 -24.47 -13.37 24.61
C SER A 541 -24.92 -12.34 23.57
N SER A 542 -25.69 -11.33 23.99
CA SER A 542 -26.20 -10.25 23.16
C SER A 542 -25.34 -9.00 23.29
N GLN A 543 -24.23 -8.97 22.56
CA GLN A 543 -23.62 -7.70 22.17
C GLN A 543 -24.19 -7.29 20.82
N LEU A 544 -24.88 -6.16 20.78
CA LEU A 544 -25.28 -5.52 19.52
C LEU A 544 -24.05 -4.93 18.84
N VAL A 545 -23.29 -5.78 18.16
CA VAL A 545 -22.23 -5.35 17.25
C VAL A 545 -22.88 -5.20 15.87
N GLN A 546 -23.22 -3.97 15.49
CA GLN A 546 -23.58 -3.67 14.11
C GLN A 546 -22.31 -3.15 13.42
N PRO A 547 -21.63 -3.98 12.61
CA PRO A 547 -20.50 -3.50 11.84
C PRO A 547 -21.00 -2.41 10.90
N VAL A 548 -20.30 -1.28 10.92
CA VAL A 548 -20.60 -0.14 10.06
C VAL A 548 -19.85 -0.36 8.75
N PRO A 549 -20.52 -0.67 7.62
CA PRO A 549 -19.82 -0.95 6.38
C PRO A 549 -19.04 0.28 5.92
N ALA A 550 -17.79 0.04 5.50
CA ALA A 550 -16.92 1.06 4.92
C ALA A 550 -17.26 1.31 3.44
N ARG A 551 -17.78 0.28 2.76
CA ARG A 551 -18.14 0.32 1.34
C ARG A 551 -19.58 -0.13 1.10
N ARG A 552 -20.20 0.43 0.07
CA ARG A 552 -21.46 0.01 -0.52
C ARG A 552 -21.14 -0.81 -1.76
N LEU A 553 -21.76 -1.97 -1.87
CA LEU A 553 -21.69 -2.79 -3.08
C LEU A 553 -22.79 -2.35 -4.05
N LEU A 554 -22.41 -2.09 -5.30
CA LEU A 554 -23.30 -1.66 -6.38
C LEU A 554 -23.06 -2.52 -7.62
N ARG A 555 -24.11 -3.15 -8.13
CA ARG A 555 -24.08 -3.88 -9.41
C ARG A 555 -23.92 -2.91 -10.57
N ALA A 556 -23.12 -3.31 -11.55
CA ALA A 556 -22.83 -2.58 -12.77
C ALA A 556 -22.73 -3.57 -13.94
N TYR A 557 -22.88 -3.06 -15.16
CA TYR A 557 -22.49 -3.81 -16.35
C TYR A 557 -20.97 -3.88 -16.42
N ALA A 558 -20.44 -5.08 -16.69
CA ALA A 558 -19.01 -5.31 -16.84
C ALA A 558 -18.54 -5.06 -18.28
N VAL A 559 -19.37 -5.43 -19.27
CA VAL A 559 -19.22 -5.11 -20.70
C VAL A 559 -20.51 -4.44 -21.21
N ASP A 560 -20.54 -4.01 -22.48
CA ASP A 560 -21.75 -3.43 -23.06
C ASP A 560 -22.96 -4.39 -22.97
N PRO A 561 -24.18 -3.87 -22.69
CA PRO A 561 -25.39 -4.69 -22.52
C PRO A 561 -25.69 -5.65 -23.69
N ASP A 562 -25.39 -5.22 -24.92
CA ASP A 562 -25.58 -6.01 -26.15
C ASP A 562 -24.82 -7.36 -26.12
N LEU A 563 -23.75 -7.46 -25.35
CA LEU A 563 -22.94 -8.67 -25.19
C LEU A 563 -23.51 -9.63 -24.13
N GLY A 564 -24.47 -9.20 -23.31
CA GLY A 564 -25.11 -10.01 -22.25
C GLY A 564 -26.29 -10.87 -22.70
N ILE A 565 -26.67 -10.78 -23.98
CA ILE A 565 -27.84 -11.50 -24.53
C ILE A 565 -27.50 -12.98 -24.83
N GLU A 566 -26.21 -13.30 -25.00
CA GLU A 566 -25.77 -14.68 -25.18
C GLU A 566 -25.64 -15.42 -23.84
N LEU A 567 -26.22 -16.62 -23.74
CA LEU A 567 -26.18 -17.45 -22.51
C LEU A 567 -24.73 -17.73 -22.04
N ALA A 568 -23.77 -17.76 -22.97
CA ALA A 568 -22.36 -18.00 -22.68
C ALA A 568 -21.67 -16.83 -21.95
N SER A 569 -22.15 -15.59 -22.12
CA SER A 569 -21.60 -14.36 -21.54
C SER A 569 -22.49 -13.75 -20.46
N ALA A 570 -23.75 -14.18 -20.34
CA ALA A 570 -24.73 -13.66 -19.38
C ALA A 570 -24.25 -13.71 -17.91
N GLY A 571 -23.43 -14.71 -17.54
CA GLY A 571 -22.88 -14.83 -16.18
C GLY A 571 -21.71 -13.91 -15.86
N ILE A 572 -21.18 -13.18 -16.85
CA ILE A 572 -19.94 -12.38 -16.75
C ILE A 572 -20.20 -10.90 -17.07
N ASN A 573 -21.37 -10.58 -17.62
CA ASN A 573 -21.75 -9.20 -17.92
C ASN A 573 -22.14 -8.37 -16.68
N GLU A 574 -22.21 -8.97 -15.50
CA GLU A 574 -22.50 -8.28 -14.24
C GLU A 574 -21.26 -8.28 -13.34
N VAL A 575 -20.93 -7.10 -12.82
CA VAL A 575 -19.89 -6.94 -11.80
C VAL A 575 -20.47 -6.20 -10.59
N THR A 576 -19.98 -6.51 -9.40
CA THR A 576 -20.28 -5.74 -8.19
C THR A 576 -19.12 -4.81 -7.85
N LEU A 577 -19.35 -3.51 -7.93
CA LEU A 577 -18.38 -2.46 -7.63
C LEU A 577 -18.51 -2.03 -6.17
N ALA A 578 -17.38 -1.91 -5.47
CA ALA A 578 -17.35 -1.44 -4.09
C ALA A 578 -17.06 0.07 -4.04
N VAL A 579 -18.05 0.86 -3.66
CA VAL A 579 -17.98 2.33 -3.57
C VAL A 579 -17.92 2.76 -2.11
N PRO A 580 -17.14 3.77 -1.71
CA PRO A 580 -17.10 4.23 -0.31
C PRO A 580 -18.48 4.64 0.22
N TRP A 581 -18.75 4.34 1.50
CA TRP A 581 -19.82 5.04 2.22
C TRP A 581 -19.35 6.48 2.52
N GLU A 582 -19.96 7.46 1.87
CA GLU A 582 -19.62 8.87 2.07
C GLU A 582 -20.21 9.37 3.38
N ARG A 583 -19.40 9.44 4.43
CA ARG A 583 -19.87 9.84 5.78
C ARG A 583 -19.48 11.28 6.10
N GLY A 584 -20.43 12.04 6.63
CA GLY A 584 -20.19 13.39 7.14
C GLY A 584 -19.52 13.38 8.53
N PRO A 585 -19.24 14.56 9.11
CA PRO A 585 -18.59 14.69 10.43
C PRO A 585 -19.32 13.97 11.59
N GLY A 586 -20.63 13.75 11.46
CA GLY A 586 -21.44 12.99 12.42
C GLY A 586 -21.54 11.48 12.15
N GLY A 587 -20.79 10.94 11.17
CA GLY A 587 -20.80 9.52 10.79
C GLY A 587 -22.02 9.07 9.95
N ALA A 588 -23.01 9.94 9.78
CA ALA A 588 -24.16 9.70 8.90
C ALA A 588 -23.73 9.73 7.43
N ASP A 589 -24.36 8.87 6.61
CA ASP A 589 -24.19 8.90 5.16
C ASP A 589 -24.76 10.20 4.59
N ILE A 590 -23.99 10.87 3.73
CA ILE A 590 -24.40 12.11 3.08
C ILE A 590 -25.09 11.89 1.74
N LEU A 591 -25.02 10.67 1.18
CA LEU A 591 -25.57 10.34 -0.14
C LEU A 591 -27.09 10.55 -0.19
N GLN A 592 -27.54 11.43 -1.09
CA GLN A 592 -28.96 11.71 -1.34
C GLN A 592 -29.46 10.99 -2.60
N PRO A 593 -30.79 10.81 -2.78
CA PRO A 593 -31.36 10.25 -4.00
C PRO A 593 -30.98 11.01 -5.27
N GLY A 594 -30.85 10.31 -6.40
CA GLY A 594 -30.30 10.86 -7.64
C GLY A 594 -28.81 11.06 -7.42
N PRO A 595 -28.08 9.93 -7.21
CA PRO A 595 -27.05 9.79 -6.20
C PRO A 595 -26.16 11.03 -6.14
N ALA A 596 -26.34 11.80 -5.06
CA ALA A 596 -25.70 13.08 -4.86
C ALA A 596 -24.84 13.04 -3.59
N GLY A 597 -23.54 12.81 -3.81
CA GLY A 597 -22.52 12.59 -2.79
C GLY A 597 -21.64 13.82 -2.53
N GLU A 598 -20.39 13.60 -2.17
CA GLU A 598 -19.36 14.65 -2.09
C GLU A 598 -18.77 14.96 -3.48
N TYR A 599 -18.58 13.95 -4.33
CA TYR A 599 -17.91 14.11 -5.63
C TYR A 599 -18.87 14.35 -6.78
N LEU A 600 -20.01 13.67 -6.78
CA LEU A 600 -20.89 13.53 -7.93
C LEU A 600 -22.34 13.89 -7.59
N GLU A 601 -23.08 14.33 -8.60
CA GLU A 601 -24.52 14.52 -8.56
C GLU A 601 -25.12 14.00 -9.87
N VAL A 602 -25.98 12.98 -9.78
CA VAL A 602 -26.63 12.42 -10.98
C VAL A 602 -27.98 13.10 -11.19
N ILE A 603 -28.12 13.80 -12.31
CA ILE A 603 -29.33 14.53 -12.70
C ILE A 603 -29.88 13.93 -13.99
N ASP A 604 -30.89 13.09 -13.83
CA ASP A 604 -31.46 12.34 -14.93
C ASP A 604 -32.63 13.07 -15.60
N HIS A 605 -32.27 14.02 -16.46
CA HIS A 605 -33.19 14.82 -17.28
C HIS A 605 -32.90 14.55 -18.75
N ASP A 606 -33.93 14.14 -19.49
CA ASP A 606 -33.90 13.96 -20.94
C ASP A 606 -34.49 15.19 -21.65
N PRO A 607 -33.65 16.10 -22.19
CA PRO A 607 -34.15 17.31 -22.82
C PRO A 607 -35.01 17.04 -24.05
N ALA A 608 -34.82 15.91 -24.72
CA ALA A 608 -35.55 15.58 -25.94
C ALA A 608 -36.99 15.15 -25.69
N SER A 609 -37.28 14.58 -24.51
CA SER A 609 -38.65 14.29 -24.06
C SER A 609 -39.18 15.29 -23.04
N GLY A 610 -38.31 16.13 -22.45
CA GLY A 610 -38.64 16.99 -21.31
C GLY A 610 -38.88 16.22 -20.01
N ALA A 611 -38.54 14.92 -19.97
CA ALA A 611 -38.79 14.05 -18.83
C ALA A 611 -37.67 14.14 -17.80
N TYR A 612 -38.05 14.19 -16.53
CA TYR A 612 -37.16 13.93 -15.39
C TYR A 612 -37.44 12.52 -14.88
N TYR A 613 -36.44 11.64 -14.97
CA TYR A 613 -36.57 10.29 -14.44
C TYR A 613 -36.47 10.30 -12.91
N ALA A 614 -37.19 9.40 -12.26
CA ALA A 614 -37.21 9.34 -10.81
C ALA A 614 -35.80 9.08 -10.25
N PRO A 615 -35.31 9.87 -9.28
CA PRO A 615 -33.99 9.67 -8.70
C PRO A 615 -33.90 8.32 -7.99
N VAL A 616 -32.81 7.57 -8.21
CA VAL A 616 -32.54 6.35 -7.44
C VAL A 616 -32.07 6.70 -6.03
N ASP A 617 -32.70 6.10 -5.02
CA ASP A 617 -32.27 6.18 -3.63
C ASP A 617 -31.44 4.95 -3.27
N LEU A 618 -30.12 5.06 -3.40
CA LEU A 618 -29.21 3.96 -3.08
C LEU A 618 -29.23 3.58 -1.60
N ASN A 619 -29.78 4.42 -0.71
CA ASN A 619 -29.96 4.16 0.72
C ASN A 619 -31.26 3.44 1.07
N ARG A 620 -32.14 3.20 0.08
CA ARG A 620 -33.37 2.44 0.30
C ARG A 620 -33.01 1.01 0.74
N PRO A 621 -33.54 0.50 1.88
CA PRO A 621 -33.14 -0.80 2.42
C PRO A 621 -33.23 -1.97 1.43
N ALA A 622 -34.26 -2.00 0.59
CA ALA A 622 -34.44 -3.01 -0.43
C ALA A 622 -33.34 -2.98 -1.52
N ILE A 623 -32.82 -1.80 -1.86
CA ILE A 623 -31.74 -1.63 -2.85
C ILE A 623 -30.40 -2.00 -2.21
N VAL A 624 -30.14 -1.53 -0.99
CA VAL A 624 -28.93 -1.88 -0.22
C VAL A 624 -28.79 -3.40 -0.05
N ALA A 625 -29.89 -4.08 0.32
CA ALA A 625 -29.90 -5.53 0.54
C ALA A 625 -29.62 -6.36 -0.72
N GLN A 626 -29.68 -5.76 -1.92
CA GLN A 626 -29.44 -6.42 -3.20
C GLN A 626 -28.10 -6.05 -3.82
N HIS A 627 -27.28 -5.26 -3.12
CA HIS A 627 -26.07 -4.63 -3.68
C HIS A 627 -26.40 -3.68 -4.84
N GLY A 628 -27.44 -2.87 -4.68
CA GLY A 628 -27.95 -2.00 -5.74
C GLY A 628 -29.06 -2.65 -6.57
N LEU A 629 -29.50 -1.94 -7.59
CA LEU A 629 -30.41 -2.41 -8.63
C LEU A 629 -29.70 -3.41 -9.54
N THR A 630 -30.42 -4.46 -9.97
CA THR A 630 -29.95 -5.38 -11.01
C THR A 630 -29.70 -4.64 -12.32
N PRO A 631 -28.65 -5.00 -13.09
CA PRO A 631 -28.41 -4.43 -14.41
C PRO A 631 -29.63 -4.49 -15.32
N SER A 632 -29.97 -3.35 -15.91
CA SER A 632 -31.17 -3.21 -16.75
C SER A 632 -31.03 -2.06 -17.74
N GLU A 633 -31.25 -2.34 -19.02
CA GLU A 633 -31.34 -1.35 -20.09
C GLU A 633 -32.66 -0.56 -20.10
N SER A 634 -33.67 -1.08 -19.41
CA SER A 634 -35.03 -0.50 -19.40
C SER A 634 -35.30 0.35 -18.16
N ASN A 635 -34.40 0.35 -17.17
CA ASN A 635 -34.61 1.02 -15.90
C ASN A 635 -33.69 2.26 -15.75
N PRO A 636 -34.20 3.49 -15.95
CA PRO A 636 -33.42 4.72 -15.79
C PRO A 636 -32.75 4.86 -14.41
N GLN A 637 -33.36 4.31 -13.34
CA GLN A 637 -32.74 4.32 -12.01
C GLN A 637 -31.46 3.48 -11.96
N PHE A 638 -31.39 2.39 -12.73
CA PHE A 638 -30.15 1.64 -12.88
C PHE A 638 -29.11 2.43 -13.68
N HIS A 639 -29.50 3.21 -14.70
CA HIS A 639 -28.56 4.04 -15.47
C HIS A 639 -27.88 5.08 -14.56
N GLN A 640 -28.64 5.64 -13.61
CA GLN A 640 -28.10 6.52 -12.56
C GLN A 640 -27.12 5.79 -11.63
N GLN A 641 -27.43 4.55 -11.22
CA GLN A 641 -26.53 3.73 -10.41
C GLN A 641 -25.25 3.38 -11.15
N MET A 642 -25.34 2.95 -12.40
CA MET A 642 -24.23 2.53 -13.25
C MET A 642 -23.21 3.66 -13.38
N THR A 643 -23.65 4.83 -13.82
CA THR A 643 -22.79 5.99 -13.99
C THR A 643 -22.14 6.45 -12.69
N TYR A 644 -22.89 6.44 -11.58
CA TYR A 644 -22.37 6.78 -10.26
C TYR A 644 -21.31 5.78 -9.77
N ALA A 645 -21.60 4.48 -9.86
CA ALA A 645 -20.73 3.43 -9.34
C ALA A 645 -19.39 3.38 -10.06
N VAL A 646 -19.40 3.44 -11.39
CA VAL A 646 -18.18 3.47 -12.20
C VAL A 646 -17.38 4.75 -11.92
N ALA A 647 -18.01 5.92 -11.94
CA ALA A 647 -17.30 7.18 -11.71
C ALA A 647 -16.65 7.25 -10.32
N MET A 648 -17.32 6.78 -9.26
CA MET A 648 -16.74 6.74 -7.91
C MET A 648 -15.56 5.78 -7.79
N ARG A 649 -15.58 4.65 -8.53
CA ARG A 649 -14.44 3.73 -8.59
C ARG A 649 -13.22 4.43 -9.20
N ILE A 650 -13.38 5.04 -10.39
CA ILE A 650 -12.29 5.78 -11.07
C ILE A 650 -11.69 6.84 -10.15
N ILE A 651 -12.54 7.65 -9.51
CA ILE A 651 -12.06 8.67 -8.55
C ILE A 651 -11.18 8.03 -7.49
N ARG A 652 -11.59 6.89 -6.92
CA ARG A 652 -10.83 6.22 -5.87
C ARG A 652 -9.48 5.69 -6.36
N ASP A 653 -9.44 5.14 -7.56
CA ASP A 653 -8.21 4.63 -8.16
C ASP A 653 -7.20 5.77 -8.40
N PHE A 654 -7.67 6.95 -8.83
CA PHE A 654 -6.83 8.15 -8.91
C PHE A 654 -6.32 8.62 -7.55
N GLU A 655 -7.19 8.71 -6.55
CA GLU A 655 -6.78 9.14 -5.20
C GLU A 655 -5.78 8.19 -4.56
N SER A 656 -5.97 6.88 -4.76
CA SER A 656 -5.05 5.86 -4.26
C SER A 656 -3.71 5.89 -4.98
N ALA A 657 -3.69 6.17 -6.28
CA ALA A 657 -2.45 6.24 -7.06
C ALA A 657 -1.66 7.52 -6.78
N LEU A 658 -2.34 8.67 -6.71
CA LEU A 658 -1.75 10.01 -6.52
C LEU A 658 -1.52 10.40 -5.06
N GLY A 659 -2.14 9.69 -4.12
CA GLY A 659 -1.98 9.93 -2.68
C GLY A 659 -2.57 11.25 -2.18
N ARG A 660 -3.65 11.72 -2.83
CA ARG A 660 -4.38 12.97 -2.50
C ARG A 660 -5.82 12.91 -3.00
N LEU A 661 -6.69 13.78 -2.48
CA LEU A 661 -8.06 13.91 -2.99
C LEU A 661 -8.10 14.53 -4.40
N VAL A 662 -9.03 14.06 -5.23
CA VAL A 662 -9.27 14.65 -6.56
C VAL A 662 -10.06 15.95 -6.43
N LEU A 663 -9.57 17.02 -7.05
CA LEU A 663 -10.30 18.30 -7.17
C LEU A 663 -10.79 18.48 -8.60
N TRP A 664 -12.05 18.88 -8.75
CA TRP A 664 -12.58 19.31 -10.04
C TRP A 664 -11.99 20.66 -10.43
N SER A 665 -11.82 20.89 -11.73
CA SER A 665 -11.34 22.17 -12.21
C SER A 665 -12.28 23.32 -11.79
N PRO A 666 -11.75 24.44 -11.28
CA PRO A 666 -12.58 25.51 -10.77
C PRO A 666 -13.33 26.23 -11.89
N ARG A 667 -14.53 26.72 -11.59
CA ARG A 667 -15.22 27.66 -12.48
C ARG A 667 -14.52 29.02 -12.42
N ARG A 668 -14.22 29.61 -13.57
CA ARG A 668 -13.68 30.97 -13.67
C ARG A 668 -14.81 31.95 -13.95
N ARG A 669 -15.00 32.92 -13.05
CA ARG A 669 -15.93 34.04 -13.29
C ARG A 669 -15.29 35.05 -14.25
N SER A 670 -16.11 35.91 -14.85
CA SER A 670 -15.64 37.03 -15.70
C SER A 670 -14.64 37.96 -15.00
N SER A 671 -14.65 38.01 -13.66
CA SER A 671 -13.68 38.74 -12.84
C SER A 671 -12.32 38.05 -12.68
N GLY A 672 -12.10 36.87 -13.29
CA GLY A 672 -10.91 36.04 -13.11
C GLY A 672 -10.90 35.25 -11.80
N ARG A 673 -11.93 35.36 -10.96
CA ARG A 673 -12.02 34.63 -9.69
C ARG A 673 -12.37 33.16 -9.93
N GLU A 674 -11.54 32.27 -9.39
CA GLU A 674 -11.81 30.83 -9.33
C GLU A 674 -12.84 30.50 -8.22
N GLU A 675 -13.80 29.65 -8.57
CA GLU A 675 -14.87 29.13 -7.71
C GLU A 675 -14.78 27.60 -7.65
N TYR A 676 -14.88 27.08 -6.43
CA TYR A 676 -14.83 25.65 -6.18
C TYR A 676 -16.04 24.93 -6.75
N VAL A 677 -15.77 23.82 -7.42
CA VAL A 677 -16.79 22.92 -7.93
C VAL A 677 -16.83 21.74 -6.97
N ARG A 678 -17.88 21.68 -6.15
CA ARG A 678 -18.09 20.55 -5.23
C ARG A 678 -18.37 19.27 -6.01
N ARG A 679 -19.37 19.30 -6.88
CA ARG A 679 -19.86 18.11 -7.58
C ARG A 679 -19.71 18.24 -9.09
N LEU A 680 -19.22 17.17 -9.71
CA LEU A 680 -19.35 16.95 -11.15
C LEU A 680 -20.77 16.42 -11.41
N ARG A 681 -21.47 17.01 -12.38
CA ARG A 681 -22.83 16.57 -12.73
C ARG A 681 -22.77 15.43 -13.73
N ILE A 682 -23.65 14.47 -13.60
CA ILE A 682 -23.79 13.38 -14.55
C ILE A 682 -25.21 13.36 -15.10
N HIS A 683 -25.33 13.35 -16.42
CA HIS A 683 -26.62 13.29 -17.12
C HIS A 683 -26.67 12.02 -17.98
N PRO A 684 -27.27 10.91 -17.48
CA PRO A 684 -27.35 9.64 -18.20
C PRO A 684 -28.11 9.70 -19.53
N HIS A 685 -29.03 10.65 -19.68
CA HIS A 685 -29.87 10.83 -20.88
C HIS A 685 -29.79 12.26 -21.44
N ALA A 686 -28.60 12.81 -21.59
CA ALA A 686 -28.40 14.22 -21.95
C ALA A 686 -28.77 14.58 -23.40
N LEU A 687 -28.60 13.66 -24.35
CA LEU A 687 -28.79 13.93 -25.78
C LEU A 687 -29.26 12.71 -26.59
N ARG A 688 -29.94 12.95 -27.72
CA ARG A 688 -30.33 11.91 -28.68
C ARG A 688 -29.30 11.78 -29.81
N GLU A 689 -28.06 11.44 -29.44
CA GLU A 689 -26.96 11.28 -30.39
C GLU A 689 -26.12 10.06 -30.00
N ALA A 690 -25.40 9.48 -30.97
CA ALA A 690 -24.41 8.44 -30.75
C ALA A 690 -23.10 9.04 -30.23
N ASN A 691 -23.17 9.73 -29.09
CA ASN A 691 -22.03 10.42 -28.49
C ASN A 691 -22.15 10.45 -26.95
N ALA A 692 -21.02 10.59 -26.28
CA ALA A 692 -20.89 10.93 -24.87
C ALA A 692 -19.71 11.89 -24.74
N TYR A 693 -19.76 12.87 -23.82
CA TYR A 693 -18.63 13.76 -23.62
C TYR A 693 -18.63 14.45 -22.25
N TYR A 694 -17.44 14.77 -21.74
CA TYR A 694 -17.25 15.74 -20.67
C TYR A 694 -17.37 17.18 -21.21
N SER A 695 -18.16 18.01 -20.53
CA SER A 695 -18.27 19.45 -20.79
C SER A 695 -17.51 20.27 -19.73
N PRO A 696 -16.37 20.89 -20.06
CA PRO A 696 -15.64 21.76 -19.15
C PRO A 696 -16.44 23.00 -18.74
N ALA A 697 -17.26 23.54 -19.64
CA ALA A 697 -18.07 24.73 -19.33
C ALA A 697 -19.16 24.40 -18.30
N ARG A 698 -19.84 23.27 -18.48
CA ARG A 698 -20.93 22.84 -17.59
C ARG A 698 -20.42 22.11 -16.36
N LYS A 699 -19.18 21.61 -16.36
CA LYS A 699 -18.64 20.67 -15.37
C LYS A 699 -19.58 19.47 -15.22
N ALA A 700 -19.85 18.85 -16.36
CA ALA A 700 -20.85 17.79 -16.47
C ALA A 700 -20.45 16.72 -17.48
N LEU A 701 -20.80 15.47 -17.19
CA LEU A 701 -20.77 14.35 -18.14
C LEU A 701 -22.13 14.26 -18.83
N LEU A 702 -22.13 14.21 -20.16
CA LEU A 702 -23.33 14.19 -20.98
C LEU A 702 -23.33 12.91 -21.80
N PHE A 703 -24.25 12.00 -21.49
CA PHE A 703 -24.37 10.71 -22.18
C PHE A 703 -25.55 10.74 -23.16
N GLY A 704 -25.27 10.32 -24.40
CA GLY A 704 -26.26 10.19 -25.44
C GLY A 704 -26.94 8.82 -25.50
N TYR A 705 -28.08 8.77 -26.17
CA TYR A 705 -28.74 7.54 -26.55
C TYR A 705 -29.24 7.61 -27.99
N PHE A 706 -29.24 6.47 -28.67
CA PHE A 706 -29.57 6.39 -30.09
C PHE A 706 -30.12 5.02 -30.47
N THR A 707 -30.85 4.94 -31.58
CA THR A 707 -31.36 3.68 -32.10
C THR A 707 -30.28 2.98 -32.94
N ALA A 708 -29.94 1.74 -32.61
CA ALA A 708 -29.02 0.94 -33.40
C ALA A 708 -29.62 0.67 -34.80
N PRO A 709 -28.80 0.69 -35.87
CA PRO A 709 -29.26 0.31 -37.20
C PRO A 709 -29.72 -1.16 -37.19
N SER A 710 -30.95 -1.39 -37.64
CA SER A 710 -31.57 -2.71 -37.74
C SER A 710 -30.74 -3.65 -38.63
N VAL A 711 -30.47 -4.86 -38.15
CA VAL A 711 -30.14 -6.00 -39.03
C VAL A 711 -31.46 -6.37 -39.72
N GLU A 712 -31.48 -6.48 -41.05
CA GLU A 712 -32.71 -6.70 -41.86
C GLU A 712 -33.75 -7.59 -41.13
N ASP A 713 -34.95 -7.03 -40.90
CA ASP A 713 -36.11 -7.59 -40.15
C ASP A 713 -35.99 -7.75 -38.62
N GLY A 714 -34.96 -7.20 -37.96
CA GLY A 714 -34.82 -7.18 -36.50
C GLY A 714 -35.40 -5.94 -35.79
N PRO A 715 -35.79 -6.04 -34.50
CA PRO A 715 -36.31 -4.91 -33.72
C PRO A 715 -35.27 -3.80 -33.56
N GLN A 716 -35.73 -2.54 -33.61
CA GLN A 716 -34.90 -1.36 -33.33
C GLN A 716 -34.59 -1.30 -31.82
N LEU A 717 -33.33 -1.50 -31.46
CA LEU A 717 -32.85 -1.41 -30.07
C LEU A 717 -32.29 -0.02 -29.79
N THR A 718 -32.59 0.53 -28.62
CA THR A 718 -32.00 1.80 -28.15
C THR A 718 -30.73 1.49 -27.37
N VAL A 719 -29.62 2.09 -27.79
CA VAL A 719 -28.33 2.01 -27.11
C VAL A 719 -28.16 3.23 -26.22
N PHE A 720 -27.74 3.00 -24.98
CA PHE A 720 -27.46 4.05 -23.99
C PHE A 720 -25.96 4.06 -23.68
N THR A 721 -25.27 5.15 -23.99
CA THR A 721 -23.81 5.23 -23.75
C THR A 721 -23.48 5.26 -22.25
N CYS A 722 -24.41 5.69 -21.40
CA CYS A 722 -24.28 5.67 -19.94
C CYS A 722 -24.26 4.25 -19.33
N LEU A 723 -24.62 3.22 -20.10
CA LEU A 723 -24.55 1.82 -19.66
C LEU A 723 -23.22 1.15 -19.99
N SER A 724 -22.36 1.81 -20.76
CA SER A 724 -21.03 1.30 -21.05
C SER A 724 -20.05 1.71 -19.95
N HIS A 725 -19.49 0.70 -19.27
CA HIS A 725 -18.47 0.91 -18.23
C HIS A 725 -17.31 1.77 -18.75
N ASP A 726 -16.84 1.46 -19.96
CA ASP A 726 -15.64 2.06 -20.53
C ASP A 726 -15.88 3.50 -20.97
N ILE A 727 -17.04 3.82 -21.54
CA ILE A 727 -17.40 5.20 -21.88
C ILE A 727 -17.48 6.04 -20.60
N VAL A 728 -18.13 5.53 -19.55
CA VAL A 728 -18.22 6.28 -18.28
C VAL A 728 -16.81 6.53 -17.71
N ALA A 729 -15.95 5.52 -17.71
CA ALA A 729 -14.56 5.65 -17.25
C ALA A 729 -13.76 6.66 -18.09
N HIS A 730 -13.93 6.65 -19.41
CA HIS A 730 -13.32 7.57 -20.36
C HIS A 730 -13.69 9.03 -20.04
N GLU A 731 -14.99 9.32 -19.95
CA GLU A 731 -15.47 10.69 -19.73
C GLU A 731 -15.14 11.23 -18.34
N VAL A 732 -15.19 10.38 -17.31
CA VAL A 732 -14.75 10.75 -15.95
C VAL A 732 -13.26 11.09 -15.96
N THR A 733 -12.45 10.37 -16.72
CA THR A 733 -11.01 10.63 -16.82
C THR A 733 -10.72 12.00 -17.41
N HIS A 734 -11.48 12.45 -18.43
CA HIS A 734 -11.37 13.82 -18.93
C HIS A 734 -11.66 14.87 -17.85
N ALA A 735 -12.69 14.66 -17.03
CA ALA A 735 -13.03 15.57 -15.93
C ALA A 735 -11.93 15.62 -14.86
N ILE A 736 -11.28 14.49 -14.57
CA ILE A 736 -10.15 14.41 -13.64
C ILE A 736 -8.90 15.07 -14.23
N LEU A 737 -8.58 14.82 -15.51
CA LEU A 737 -7.46 15.44 -16.20
C LEU A 737 -7.62 16.96 -16.27
N ASP A 738 -8.81 17.47 -16.58
CA ASP A 738 -9.11 18.91 -16.49
C ASP A 738 -8.88 19.41 -15.05
N GLY A 739 -9.20 18.64 -14.01
CA GLY A 739 -8.87 18.99 -12.62
C GLY A 739 -7.37 19.09 -12.33
N ILE A 740 -6.54 18.21 -12.90
CA ILE A 740 -5.11 18.08 -12.61
C ILE A 740 -4.25 18.96 -13.52
N HIS A 741 -4.46 18.88 -14.84
CA HIS A 741 -3.68 19.48 -15.93
C HIS A 741 -4.59 20.28 -16.89
N ARG A 742 -5.16 21.38 -16.40
CA ARG A 742 -6.14 22.26 -17.10
C ARG A 742 -5.72 22.84 -18.46
N ARG A 743 -4.46 22.67 -18.88
CA ARG A 743 -3.92 23.20 -20.14
C ARG A 743 -3.66 22.09 -21.16
N PHE A 744 -3.94 20.83 -20.84
CA PHE A 744 -3.80 19.71 -21.77
C PHE A 744 -4.98 19.62 -22.76
N ASP A 745 -5.92 20.55 -22.68
CA ASP A 745 -6.94 20.81 -23.70
C ASP A 745 -6.50 21.87 -24.72
N GLU A 746 -5.33 22.51 -24.54
CA GLU A 746 -4.81 23.51 -25.45
C GLU A 746 -3.91 22.86 -26.52
N PRO A 747 -4.27 22.93 -27.82
CA PRO A 747 -3.57 22.23 -28.90
C PRO A 747 -2.23 22.90 -29.22
N THR A 748 -1.24 22.66 -28.38
CA THR A 748 0.12 23.22 -28.51
C THR A 748 1.00 22.38 -29.44
N ASN A 749 0.72 21.09 -29.57
CA ASN A 749 1.33 20.17 -30.53
C ASN A 749 0.37 18.98 -30.83
N PRO A 750 0.69 18.09 -31.79
CA PRO A 750 -0.15 16.93 -32.13
C PRO A 750 -0.33 15.89 -31.00
N ASP A 751 0.63 15.77 -30.08
CA ASP A 751 0.57 14.83 -28.94
C ASP A 751 -0.39 15.28 -27.84
N VAL A 752 -0.65 16.58 -27.66
CA VAL A 752 -1.42 17.05 -26.49
C VAL A 752 -2.86 16.53 -26.51
N LEU A 753 -3.59 16.73 -27.61
CA LEU A 753 -4.94 16.19 -27.74
C LEU A 753 -4.93 14.66 -27.81
N ALA A 754 -3.94 14.08 -28.51
CA ALA A 754 -3.80 12.63 -28.62
C ALA A 754 -3.52 11.96 -27.26
N PHE A 755 -2.77 12.61 -26.39
CA PHE A 755 -2.49 12.16 -25.03
C PHE A 755 -3.75 12.20 -24.18
N HIS A 756 -4.54 13.26 -24.31
CA HIS A 756 -5.79 13.41 -23.55
C HIS A 756 -6.78 12.27 -23.85
N GLU A 757 -6.93 11.92 -25.13
CA GLU A 757 -7.74 10.77 -25.59
C GLU A 757 -7.13 9.42 -25.17
N ALA A 758 -5.85 9.22 -25.45
CA ALA A 758 -5.16 7.97 -25.15
C ALA A 758 -5.16 7.66 -23.65
N PHE A 759 -5.01 8.67 -22.80
CA PHE A 759 -5.00 8.47 -21.36
C PHE A 759 -6.37 8.06 -20.83
N ALA A 760 -7.44 8.66 -21.34
CA ALA A 760 -8.80 8.24 -21.01
C ALA A 760 -9.09 6.78 -21.47
N ASP A 761 -8.54 6.38 -22.62
CA ASP A 761 -8.58 4.98 -23.08
C ASP A 761 -7.78 4.02 -22.24
N LEU A 762 -6.59 4.42 -21.80
CA LEU A 762 -5.77 3.61 -20.91
C LEU A 762 -6.48 3.35 -19.58
N VAL A 763 -7.12 4.38 -19.00
CA VAL A 763 -7.89 4.22 -17.77
C VAL A 763 -9.07 3.28 -17.99
N ALA A 764 -9.91 3.52 -19.01
CA ALA A 764 -11.07 2.68 -19.30
C ALA A 764 -10.67 1.21 -19.51
N LEU A 765 -9.63 0.97 -20.33
CA LEU A 765 -9.13 -0.36 -20.66
C LEU A 765 -8.61 -1.10 -19.43
N PHE A 766 -7.71 -0.48 -18.65
CA PHE A 766 -7.10 -1.17 -17.52
C PHE A 766 -8.02 -1.30 -16.30
N GLU A 767 -9.01 -0.42 -16.16
CA GLU A 767 -10.08 -0.59 -15.17
C GLU A 767 -10.91 -1.83 -15.47
N HIS A 768 -11.30 -2.02 -16.72
CA HIS A 768 -11.99 -3.22 -17.17
C HIS A 768 -11.15 -4.48 -16.91
N PHE A 769 -9.87 -4.47 -17.28
CA PHE A 769 -8.96 -5.61 -17.07
C PHE A 769 -8.60 -5.85 -15.61
N SER A 770 -8.77 -4.87 -14.72
CA SER A 770 -8.52 -5.03 -13.29
C SER A 770 -9.60 -5.85 -12.57
N VAL A 771 -10.68 -6.25 -13.27
CA VAL A 771 -11.73 -7.12 -12.74
C VAL A 771 -11.46 -8.58 -13.15
N PRO A 772 -11.04 -9.47 -12.23
CA PRO A 772 -10.68 -10.84 -12.60
C PRO A 772 -11.84 -11.63 -13.22
N ASP A 773 -13.07 -11.43 -12.73
CA ASP A 773 -14.26 -12.16 -13.18
C ASP A 773 -14.53 -11.96 -14.68
N VAL A 774 -14.25 -10.77 -15.18
CA VAL A 774 -14.35 -10.40 -16.60
C VAL A 774 -13.32 -11.15 -17.45
N LEU A 775 -12.12 -11.35 -16.90
CA LEU A 775 -11.02 -12.01 -17.59
C LEU A 775 -11.14 -13.53 -17.60
N VAL A 776 -11.90 -14.15 -16.69
CA VAL A 776 -12.00 -15.62 -16.57
C VAL A 776 -12.39 -16.27 -17.90
N GLN A 777 -13.44 -15.79 -18.57
CA GLN A 777 -13.86 -16.35 -19.85
C GLN A 777 -12.84 -16.08 -20.95
N GLN A 778 -12.31 -14.87 -21.04
CA GLN A 778 -11.31 -14.52 -22.05
C GLN A 778 -10.06 -15.39 -21.91
N ILE A 779 -9.59 -15.61 -20.69
CA ILE A 779 -8.45 -16.49 -20.38
C ILE A 779 -8.78 -17.95 -20.68
N ALA A 780 -9.99 -18.42 -20.34
CA ALA A 780 -10.40 -19.79 -20.63
C ALA A 780 -10.42 -20.08 -22.13
N GLU A 781 -10.94 -19.14 -22.92
CA GLU A 781 -11.09 -19.28 -24.36
C GLU A 781 -9.76 -19.07 -25.12
N THR A 782 -8.94 -18.11 -24.69
CA THR A 782 -7.59 -17.88 -25.23
C THR A 782 -6.56 -18.88 -24.70
N ARG A 783 -6.95 -19.71 -23.72
CA ARG A 783 -6.07 -20.65 -23.02
C ARG A 783 -4.85 -19.96 -22.39
N GLY A 784 -5.05 -18.75 -21.87
CA GLY A 784 -4.00 -17.93 -21.26
C GLY A 784 -3.10 -17.18 -22.24
N ASP A 785 -3.25 -17.36 -23.56
CA ASP A 785 -2.52 -16.57 -24.55
C ASP A 785 -3.33 -15.35 -24.97
N LEU A 786 -3.19 -14.27 -24.19
CA LEU A 786 -3.79 -12.98 -24.51
C LEU A 786 -3.27 -12.34 -25.80
N THR A 787 -2.28 -12.95 -26.48
CA THR A 787 -1.63 -12.37 -27.66
C THR A 787 -2.03 -13.04 -28.98
N ALA A 788 -2.85 -14.09 -28.91
CA ALA A 788 -3.39 -14.75 -30.08
C ALA A 788 -4.16 -13.75 -30.97
N GLN A 789 -3.63 -13.51 -32.17
CA GLN A 789 -3.96 -12.39 -33.07
C GLN A 789 -5.45 -12.25 -33.45
N ASN A 790 -6.25 -13.30 -33.28
CA ASN A 790 -7.65 -13.29 -33.70
C ASN A 790 -8.61 -12.67 -32.67
N ARG A 791 -8.20 -12.49 -31.40
CA ARG A 791 -9.11 -12.07 -30.31
C ARG A 791 -8.73 -10.80 -29.56
N LEU A 792 -7.47 -10.36 -29.63
CA LEU A 792 -7.10 -8.97 -29.30
C LEU A 792 -7.84 -7.97 -30.20
N GLY A 793 -8.06 -8.33 -31.46
CA GLY A 793 -8.93 -7.57 -32.36
C GLY A 793 -10.42 -7.65 -32.00
N GLU A 794 -10.87 -8.66 -31.24
CA GLU A 794 -12.24 -8.76 -30.72
C GLU A 794 -12.42 -7.95 -29.43
N LEU A 795 -11.46 -8.01 -28.50
CA LEU A 795 -11.37 -7.12 -27.33
C LEU A 795 -11.27 -5.66 -27.78
N ALA A 796 -10.33 -5.31 -28.66
CA ALA A 796 -10.24 -3.96 -29.25
C ALA A 796 -11.50 -3.56 -30.05
N ARG A 797 -12.26 -4.52 -30.59
CA ARG A 797 -13.57 -4.28 -31.23
C ARG A 797 -14.67 -4.06 -30.19
N GLN A 798 -14.62 -4.70 -29.02
CA GLN A 798 -15.53 -4.42 -27.91
C GLN A 798 -15.25 -3.01 -27.35
N PHE A 799 -13.99 -2.69 -27.03
CA PHE A 799 -13.57 -1.34 -26.60
C PHE A 799 -13.86 -0.26 -27.66
N GLY A 800 -13.54 -0.53 -28.92
CA GLY A 800 -13.76 0.40 -30.03
C GLY A 800 -15.21 0.49 -30.52
N ARG A 801 -16.12 -0.40 -30.09
CA ARG A 801 -17.57 -0.25 -30.34
C ARG A 801 -18.21 0.65 -29.29
N ALA A 802 -17.79 0.52 -28.02
CA ALA A 802 -18.21 1.39 -26.92
C ALA A 802 -17.79 2.85 -27.13
N THR A 803 -16.52 3.09 -27.46
CA THR A 803 -15.95 4.44 -27.61
C THR A 803 -16.10 5.06 -29.01
N GLY A 804 -16.79 4.40 -29.95
CA GLY A 804 -16.91 4.84 -31.34
C GLY A 804 -15.69 4.52 -32.25
N ARG A 805 -14.59 4.00 -31.67
CA ARG A 805 -13.29 3.77 -32.32
C ARG A 805 -13.13 2.42 -33.05
N ARG A 806 -14.03 2.08 -33.98
CA ARG A 806 -14.13 0.73 -34.62
C ARG A 806 -12.87 0.24 -35.38
N GLY A 807 -11.88 1.09 -35.70
CA GLY A 807 -10.73 0.76 -36.58
C GLY A 807 -9.32 1.08 -36.07
N ALA A 808 -9.12 2.21 -35.38
CA ALA A 808 -7.79 2.72 -35.04
C ALA A 808 -7.05 1.83 -34.01
N LEU A 809 -7.72 1.47 -32.91
CA LEU A 809 -7.13 0.66 -31.84
C LEU A 809 -6.79 -0.76 -32.31
N ARG A 810 -7.64 -1.38 -33.13
CA ARG A 810 -7.39 -2.69 -33.73
C ARG A 810 -6.17 -2.68 -34.65
N THR A 811 -5.95 -1.58 -35.37
CA THR A 811 -4.78 -1.43 -36.24
C THR A 811 -3.50 -1.23 -35.42
N ALA A 812 -3.58 -0.47 -34.32
CA ALA A 812 -2.44 -0.15 -33.46
C ALA A 812 -1.98 -1.32 -32.57
N ILE A 813 -2.90 -2.13 -32.02
CA ILE A 813 -2.60 -3.31 -31.16
C ILE A 813 -2.10 -4.53 -31.99
N GLY A 814 -2.11 -4.43 -33.33
CA GLY A 814 -1.58 -5.43 -34.23
C GLY A 814 -0.04 -5.44 -34.33
N LYS A 815 0.51 -5.52 -35.55
CA LYS A 815 1.96 -5.45 -35.75
C LYS A 815 2.42 -3.99 -35.60
N ALA A 816 3.26 -3.73 -34.59
CA ALA A 816 3.83 -2.40 -34.37
C ALA A 816 4.50 -1.84 -35.64
N ASP A 817 4.08 -0.64 -36.04
CA ASP A 817 4.71 0.14 -37.09
C ASP A 817 5.55 1.26 -36.46
N PRO A 818 6.89 1.13 -36.41
CA PRO A 818 7.77 2.11 -35.76
C PRO A 818 7.83 3.47 -36.49
N THR A 819 7.12 3.62 -37.61
CA THR A 819 7.03 4.86 -38.37
C THR A 819 5.66 5.52 -38.28
N ALA A 820 4.67 4.89 -37.63
CA ALA A 820 3.31 5.43 -37.47
C ALA A 820 3.31 6.74 -36.67
N TYR A 821 4.03 6.79 -35.54
CA TYR A 821 4.08 7.97 -34.67
C TYR A 821 4.58 9.24 -35.37
N ARG A 822 5.41 9.09 -36.43
CA ARG A 822 5.90 10.23 -37.23
C ARG A 822 4.92 10.71 -38.30
N ARG A 823 3.92 9.90 -38.66
CA ARG A 823 3.03 10.15 -39.81
C ARG A 823 1.61 10.49 -39.40
N VAL A 824 1.13 9.96 -38.29
CA VAL A 824 -0.26 10.13 -37.83
C VAL A 824 -0.39 11.40 -37.01
N SER A 825 -1.25 12.33 -37.43
CA SER A 825 -1.52 13.60 -36.74
C SER A 825 -2.89 13.67 -36.07
N GLU A 826 -3.86 12.88 -36.54
CA GLU A 826 -5.22 12.83 -35.99
C GLU A 826 -5.17 12.34 -34.52
N PRO A 827 -5.80 13.04 -33.55
CA PRO A 827 -5.65 12.75 -32.13
C PRO A 827 -6.01 11.32 -31.72
N HIS A 828 -7.08 10.73 -32.26
CA HIS A 828 -7.49 9.38 -31.88
C HIS A 828 -6.56 8.31 -32.45
N GLU A 829 -6.23 8.38 -33.74
CA GLU A 829 -5.30 7.46 -34.39
C GLU A 829 -3.90 7.58 -33.80
N ARG A 830 -3.45 8.80 -33.50
CA ARG A 830 -2.16 9.05 -32.84
C ARG A 830 -2.19 8.55 -31.41
N GLY A 831 -3.28 8.80 -30.68
CA GLY A 831 -3.51 8.32 -29.32
C GLY A 831 -3.50 6.79 -29.23
N ALA A 832 -4.09 6.10 -30.20
CA ALA A 832 -4.07 4.64 -30.29
C ALA A 832 -2.65 4.04 -30.32
N ILE A 833 -1.64 4.79 -30.80
CA ILE A 833 -0.24 4.37 -30.77
C ILE A 833 0.28 4.32 -29.32
N LEU A 834 -0.05 5.31 -28.50
CA LEU A 834 0.31 5.32 -27.07
C LEU A 834 -0.41 4.18 -26.34
N VAL A 835 -1.71 3.99 -26.59
CA VAL A 835 -2.48 2.89 -25.99
C VAL A 835 -1.85 1.54 -26.34
N ALA A 836 -1.50 1.33 -27.60
CA ALA A 836 -0.86 0.10 -28.05
C ALA A 836 0.52 -0.13 -27.40
N ALA A 837 1.33 0.93 -27.25
CA ALA A 837 2.63 0.82 -26.58
C ALA A 837 2.50 0.42 -25.10
N VAL A 838 1.59 1.03 -24.35
CA VAL A 838 1.36 0.64 -22.95
C VAL A 838 0.75 -0.77 -22.85
N PHE A 839 -0.14 -1.13 -23.78
CA PHE A 839 -0.75 -2.46 -23.80
C PHE A 839 0.27 -3.57 -24.14
N ASP A 840 1.21 -3.32 -25.07
CA ASP A 840 2.32 -4.24 -25.37
C ASP A 840 3.26 -4.42 -24.15
N ALA A 841 3.50 -3.36 -23.38
CA ALA A 841 4.19 -3.46 -22.09
C ALA A 841 3.42 -4.35 -21.11
N PHE A 842 2.10 -4.15 -20.97
CA PHE A 842 1.23 -5.00 -20.15
C PHE A 842 1.29 -6.48 -20.56
N LEU A 843 1.18 -6.79 -21.86
CA LEU A 843 1.25 -8.17 -22.36
C LEU A 843 2.61 -8.80 -22.06
N THR A 844 3.68 -8.02 -22.17
CA THR A 844 5.05 -8.46 -21.85
C THR A 844 5.18 -8.79 -20.35
N ILE A 845 4.67 -7.91 -19.48
CA ILE A 845 4.62 -8.12 -18.03
C ILE A 845 3.79 -9.37 -17.68
N TYR A 846 2.57 -9.47 -18.24
CA TYR A 846 1.68 -10.62 -18.02
C TYR A 846 2.35 -11.94 -18.38
N ARG A 847 2.94 -12.05 -19.58
CA ARG A 847 3.65 -13.26 -20.04
C ARG A 847 4.77 -13.66 -19.09
N ALA A 848 5.56 -12.70 -18.62
CA ALA A 848 6.62 -12.97 -17.66
C ALA A 848 6.07 -13.52 -16.33
N ARG A 849 4.97 -12.94 -15.83
CA ARG A 849 4.33 -13.31 -14.55
C ARG A 849 3.63 -14.66 -14.57
N VAL A 850 3.14 -15.13 -15.72
CA VAL A 850 2.41 -16.42 -15.81
C VAL A 850 3.27 -17.57 -16.31
N ALA A 851 4.50 -17.31 -16.78
CA ALA A 851 5.36 -18.32 -17.37
C ALA A 851 5.61 -19.52 -16.44
N ASP A 852 5.74 -19.26 -15.14
CA ASP A 852 5.91 -20.27 -14.11
C ASP A 852 4.61 -21.07 -13.84
N LEU A 853 3.43 -20.43 -13.81
CA LEU A 853 2.14 -21.11 -13.71
C LEU A 853 1.91 -22.07 -14.89
N LEU A 854 2.28 -21.65 -16.09
CA LEU A 854 2.20 -22.49 -17.28
C LEU A 854 3.12 -23.71 -17.15
N ARG A 855 4.35 -23.56 -16.64
CA ARG A 855 5.26 -24.68 -16.38
C ARG A 855 4.74 -25.59 -15.26
N ILE A 856 4.19 -25.04 -14.18
CA ILE A 856 3.55 -25.82 -13.11
C ILE A 856 2.42 -26.69 -13.67
N ALA A 857 1.51 -26.10 -14.45
CA ALA A 857 0.37 -26.80 -15.04
C ALA A 857 0.75 -27.88 -16.07
N THR A 858 1.97 -27.83 -16.59
CA THR A 858 2.44 -28.66 -17.71
C THR A 858 3.67 -29.51 -17.36
N GLN A 859 3.99 -29.60 -16.06
CA GLN A 859 5.14 -30.35 -15.54
C GLN A 859 6.47 -29.94 -16.21
N GLY A 860 6.64 -28.64 -16.44
CA GLY A 860 7.88 -28.03 -16.91
C GLY A 860 7.96 -27.76 -18.42
N THR A 861 7.05 -28.32 -19.24
CA THR A 861 7.11 -28.12 -20.70
C THR A 861 6.74 -26.71 -21.14
N GLY A 862 5.92 -26.00 -20.36
CA GLY A 862 5.35 -24.70 -20.70
C GLY A 862 4.28 -24.76 -21.81
N VAL A 863 3.95 -25.96 -22.31
CA VAL A 863 3.00 -26.15 -23.43
C VAL A 863 1.72 -26.80 -22.90
N LEU A 864 0.63 -26.05 -22.91
CA LEU A 864 -0.66 -26.51 -22.37
C LEU A 864 -1.25 -27.66 -23.21
N PRO A 865 -1.77 -28.74 -22.59
CA PRO A 865 -2.37 -29.87 -23.30
C PRO A 865 -3.67 -29.47 -24.02
N LYS A 866 -3.99 -30.11 -25.15
CA LYS A 866 -5.24 -29.83 -25.89
C LYS A 866 -6.47 -30.06 -25.00
N GLY A 867 -7.52 -29.23 -25.16
CA GLY A 867 -8.77 -29.32 -24.37
C GLY A 867 -8.98 -28.15 -23.41
N ARG A 868 -10.02 -28.16 -22.58
CA ARG A 868 -10.28 -27.05 -21.65
C ARG A 868 -9.20 -27.00 -20.56
N LEU A 869 -8.86 -25.79 -20.12
CA LEU A 869 -7.96 -25.59 -18.97
C LEU A 869 -8.70 -25.88 -17.67
N HIS A 870 -7.95 -26.29 -16.63
CA HIS A 870 -8.50 -26.44 -15.29
C HIS A 870 -9.01 -25.08 -14.77
N PRO A 871 -10.20 -25.00 -14.14
CA PRO A 871 -10.76 -23.74 -13.64
C PRO A 871 -9.81 -22.95 -12.74
N ASP A 872 -9.09 -23.61 -11.83
CA ASP A 872 -8.10 -22.96 -10.97
C ASP A 872 -6.95 -22.31 -11.76
N LEU A 873 -6.49 -22.94 -12.85
CA LEU A 873 -5.45 -22.35 -13.70
C LEU A 873 -6.00 -21.11 -14.40
N VAL A 874 -7.22 -21.20 -14.96
CA VAL A 874 -7.90 -20.04 -15.58
C VAL A 874 -8.03 -18.91 -14.57
N ARG A 875 -8.47 -19.21 -13.35
CA ARG A 875 -8.64 -18.19 -12.31
C ARG A 875 -7.32 -17.55 -11.93
N ARG A 876 -6.26 -18.34 -11.72
CA ARG A 876 -4.94 -17.81 -11.35
C ARG A 876 -4.32 -16.97 -12.46
N LEU A 877 -4.51 -17.35 -13.72
CA LEU A 877 -4.11 -16.56 -14.88
C LEU A 877 -4.91 -15.24 -14.98
N ALA A 878 -6.21 -15.26 -14.68
CA ALA A 878 -7.06 -14.07 -14.63
C ALA A 878 -6.66 -13.13 -13.48
N ASP A 879 -6.36 -13.66 -12.29
CA ASP A 879 -5.88 -12.89 -11.15
C ASP A 879 -4.52 -12.22 -11.44
N GLU A 880 -3.57 -12.93 -12.08
CA GLU A 880 -2.28 -12.34 -12.50
C GLU A 880 -2.46 -11.25 -13.57
N ALA A 881 -3.39 -11.45 -14.52
CA ALA A 881 -3.72 -10.44 -15.53
C ALA A 881 -4.33 -9.19 -14.89
N ALA A 882 -5.29 -9.36 -13.97
CA ALA A 882 -5.92 -8.25 -13.26
C ALA A 882 -4.93 -7.50 -12.35
N ALA A 883 -4.04 -8.23 -11.66
CA ALA A 883 -2.98 -7.63 -10.85
C ALA A 883 -1.98 -6.83 -11.71
N ALA A 884 -1.59 -7.35 -12.88
CA ALA A 884 -0.73 -6.65 -13.83
C ALA A 884 -1.42 -5.41 -14.41
N ALA A 885 -2.70 -5.51 -14.78
CA ALA A 885 -3.50 -4.38 -15.28
C ALA A 885 -3.62 -3.27 -14.23
N GLY A 886 -3.99 -3.61 -12.99
CA GLY A 886 -4.07 -2.64 -11.89
C GLY A 886 -2.71 -2.00 -11.56
N ARG A 887 -1.60 -2.73 -11.73
CA ARG A 887 -0.25 -2.15 -11.59
C ARG A 887 0.05 -1.15 -12.70
N VAL A 888 -0.17 -1.53 -13.97
CA VAL A 888 0.05 -0.67 -15.14
C VAL A 888 -0.79 0.60 -15.04
N LEU A 889 -2.06 0.49 -14.63
CA LEU A 889 -2.94 1.64 -14.40
C LEU A 889 -2.37 2.59 -13.34
N ARG A 890 -1.95 2.08 -12.18
CA ARG A 890 -1.33 2.91 -11.13
C ARG A 890 -0.05 3.60 -11.59
N MET A 891 0.78 2.93 -12.40
CA MET A 891 1.96 3.55 -13.01
C MET A 891 1.55 4.71 -13.93
N CYS A 892 0.56 4.50 -14.80
CA CYS A 892 0.05 5.52 -15.72
C CYS A 892 -0.50 6.75 -14.99
N ILE A 893 -1.27 6.54 -13.92
CA ILE A 893 -1.85 7.65 -13.13
C ILE A 893 -0.74 8.42 -12.38
N ARG A 894 0.20 7.73 -11.73
CA ARG A 894 1.31 8.38 -10.98
C ARG A 894 2.20 9.24 -11.86
N ALA A 895 2.39 8.83 -13.12
CA ALA A 895 3.18 9.57 -14.10
C ALA A 895 2.66 11.00 -14.34
N LEU A 896 1.36 11.27 -14.10
CA LEU A 896 0.79 12.62 -14.29
C LEU A 896 1.52 13.69 -13.46
N ASP A 897 1.99 13.37 -12.25
CA ASP A 897 2.73 14.34 -11.41
C ASP A 897 4.16 14.61 -11.89
N TYR A 898 4.68 13.76 -12.79
CA TYR A 898 6.00 13.85 -13.40
C TYR A 898 5.92 14.29 -14.87
N CYS A 899 4.80 14.87 -15.30
CA CYS A 899 4.64 15.45 -16.63
C CYS A 899 5.05 16.93 -16.64
N PRO A 900 5.50 17.45 -17.80
CA PRO A 900 5.64 18.90 -17.97
C PRO A 900 4.27 19.59 -17.85
N PRO A 901 4.22 20.87 -17.43
CA PRO A 901 2.95 21.54 -17.14
C PRO A 901 2.16 21.92 -18.40
N VAL A 902 2.80 21.90 -19.57
CA VAL A 902 2.24 22.22 -20.89
C VAL A 902 2.99 21.47 -21.98
N ASP A 903 2.40 21.36 -23.18
CA ASP A 903 3.09 20.90 -24.39
C ASP A 903 3.73 19.50 -24.24
N ILE A 904 3.00 18.59 -23.58
CA ILE A 904 3.44 17.21 -23.36
C ILE A 904 3.65 16.48 -24.70
N THR A 905 4.66 15.62 -24.74
CA THR A 905 4.86 14.63 -25.81
C THR A 905 4.76 13.20 -25.26
N PHE A 906 4.54 12.20 -26.11
CA PHE A 906 4.56 10.79 -25.66
C PHE A 906 5.93 10.38 -25.12
N GLY A 907 7.01 11.01 -25.62
CA GLY A 907 8.35 10.88 -25.07
C GLY A 907 8.47 11.42 -23.64
N ASP A 908 7.91 12.60 -23.37
CA ASP A 908 7.85 13.16 -22.01
C ASP A 908 7.08 12.24 -21.06
N TYR A 909 5.98 11.66 -21.54
CA TYR A 909 5.17 10.73 -20.75
C TYR A 909 5.91 9.43 -20.41
N LEU A 910 6.70 8.87 -21.34
CA LEU A 910 7.58 7.72 -21.02
C LEU A 910 8.57 8.07 -19.91
N ARG A 911 9.19 9.25 -19.96
CA ARG A 911 10.12 9.70 -18.91
C ARG A 911 9.41 9.87 -17.57
N ALA A 912 8.19 10.40 -17.60
CA ALA A 912 7.34 10.53 -16.43
C ALA A 912 6.97 9.17 -15.81
N LEU A 913 6.57 8.19 -16.62
CA LEU A 913 6.29 6.81 -16.21
C LEU A 913 7.47 6.17 -15.49
N ILE A 914 8.65 6.22 -16.10
CA ILE A 914 9.85 5.58 -15.55
C ILE A 914 10.31 6.31 -14.27
N THR A 915 10.27 7.65 -14.25
CA THR A 915 10.67 8.44 -13.07
C THR A 915 9.73 8.19 -11.89
N ALA A 916 8.41 8.24 -12.11
CA ALA A 916 7.42 8.02 -11.07
C ALA A 916 7.53 6.62 -10.44
N ASP A 917 7.82 5.61 -11.25
CA ASP A 917 7.96 4.24 -10.78
C ASP A 917 9.27 4.00 -10.00
N VAL A 918 10.39 4.63 -10.42
CA VAL A 918 11.67 4.63 -9.66
C VAL A 918 11.47 5.21 -8.26
N GLU A 919 10.77 6.34 -8.17
CA GLU A 919 10.52 7.03 -6.90
C GLU A 919 9.65 6.22 -5.93
N HIS A 920 8.80 5.34 -6.47
CA HIS A 920 7.98 4.45 -5.66
C HIS A 920 8.69 3.15 -5.25
N GLY A 921 9.91 2.88 -5.76
CA GLY A 921 10.71 1.73 -5.36
C GLY A 921 10.28 0.38 -5.95
N ALA A 922 9.54 0.37 -7.05
CA ALA A 922 9.06 -0.87 -7.68
C ALA A 922 10.17 -1.64 -8.46
N GLU A 923 9.86 -2.87 -8.86
CA GLU A 923 10.76 -3.77 -9.60
C GLU A 923 11.28 -3.20 -10.93
N THR A 924 12.51 -3.54 -11.31
CA THR A 924 13.18 -3.01 -12.51
C THR A 924 12.63 -3.57 -13.83
N HIS A 925 12.04 -4.77 -13.81
CA HIS A 925 11.63 -5.48 -15.04
C HIS A 925 10.44 -4.82 -15.74
N ASP A 926 9.47 -4.28 -14.99
CA ASP A 926 8.30 -3.61 -15.56
C ASP A 926 8.74 -2.37 -16.39
N ARG A 927 9.70 -1.60 -15.88
CA ARG A 927 10.29 -0.44 -16.58
C ARG A 927 10.88 -0.82 -17.94
N VAL A 928 11.58 -1.94 -18.00
CA VAL A 928 12.17 -2.44 -19.26
C VAL A 928 11.09 -2.78 -20.27
N ALA A 929 9.98 -3.38 -19.84
CA ALA A 929 8.85 -3.67 -20.72
C ALA A 929 8.25 -2.40 -21.35
N PHE A 930 8.08 -1.32 -20.56
CA PHE A 930 7.62 -0.03 -21.08
C PHE A 930 8.59 0.58 -22.09
N VAL A 931 9.88 0.62 -21.76
CA VAL A 931 10.92 1.14 -22.66
C VAL A 931 10.93 0.39 -23.98
N GLU A 932 10.88 -0.95 -23.92
CA GLU A 932 10.90 -1.78 -25.10
C GLU A 932 9.67 -1.55 -25.97
N ALA A 933 8.48 -1.53 -25.37
CA ALA A 933 7.22 -1.33 -26.08
C ALA A 933 7.13 0.04 -26.75
N PHE A 934 7.45 1.13 -26.03
CA PHE A 934 7.45 2.48 -26.61
C PHE A 934 8.40 2.58 -27.80
N ARG A 935 9.60 1.99 -27.68
CA ARG A 935 10.57 1.92 -28.79
C ARG A 935 10.03 1.14 -29.99
N ARG A 936 9.35 -0.01 -29.78
CA ARG A 936 8.73 -0.79 -30.87
C ARG A 936 7.69 0.02 -31.64
N HIS A 937 6.97 0.91 -30.96
CA HIS A 937 5.98 1.82 -31.55
C HIS A 937 6.58 3.14 -32.08
N GLY A 938 7.91 3.30 -32.06
CA GLY A 938 8.59 4.48 -32.58
C GLY A 938 8.54 5.71 -31.67
N ILE A 939 8.05 5.55 -30.43
CA ILE A 939 8.02 6.62 -29.43
C ILE A 939 9.37 6.66 -28.72
N VAL A 940 10.13 7.72 -28.95
CA VAL A 940 11.46 7.94 -28.39
C VAL A 940 11.51 9.37 -27.85
N PRO A 941 11.87 9.58 -26.57
CA PRO A 941 11.96 10.93 -26.02
C PRO A 941 13.04 11.78 -26.70
N GLU A 942 12.77 13.08 -26.81
CA GLU A 942 13.76 14.05 -27.25
C GLU A 942 14.82 14.27 -26.14
N ASP A 943 16.03 14.68 -26.53
CA ASP A 943 17.13 15.07 -25.62
C ASP A 943 17.61 14.02 -24.60
N VAL A 944 17.37 12.73 -24.85
CA VAL A 944 17.95 11.62 -24.07
C VAL A 944 19.15 11.01 -24.79
N ARG A 945 20.23 10.75 -24.05
CA ARG A 945 21.46 10.14 -24.61
C ARG A 945 21.34 8.63 -24.81
N THR A 946 20.49 7.98 -24.01
CA THR A 946 20.32 6.53 -23.95
C THR A 946 18.89 6.19 -23.56
N LEU A 947 18.35 5.08 -24.06
CA LEU A 947 17.03 4.57 -23.71
C LEU A 947 17.05 3.54 -22.57
N SER A 948 18.03 3.58 -21.66
CA SER A 948 17.97 2.79 -20.42
C SER A 948 16.99 3.43 -19.44
N PRO A 949 16.42 2.68 -18.48
CA PRO A 949 15.59 3.26 -17.42
C PRO A 949 16.25 4.48 -16.75
N ASP A 950 17.55 4.39 -16.42
CA ASP A 950 18.31 5.51 -15.84
C ASP A 950 18.46 6.71 -16.79
N GLY A 951 18.64 6.45 -18.09
CA GLY A 951 18.77 7.49 -19.11
C GLY A 951 17.47 8.27 -19.36
N LEU A 952 16.33 7.69 -18.98
CA LEU A 952 14.99 8.27 -19.15
C LEU A 952 14.55 9.10 -17.95
N LEU A 953 15.21 8.96 -16.79
CA LEU A 953 14.84 9.70 -15.59
C LEU A 953 14.88 11.21 -15.86
N TRP A 954 13.89 11.92 -15.30
CA TRP A 954 14.05 13.36 -15.10
C TRP A 954 15.27 13.56 -14.19
N ARG A 955 16.15 14.50 -14.56
CA ARG A 955 17.38 14.72 -13.78
C ARG A 955 17.00 15.23 -12.39
N PRO A 956 17.41 14.55 -11.31
CA PRO A 956 17.24 15.09 -9.97
C PRO A 956 18.03 16.40 -9.84
N THR A 957 17.51 17.38 -9.10
CA THR A 957 18.17 18.69 -8.95
C THR A 957 19.58 18.58 -8.37
N ALA A 958 19.83 17.60 -7.48
CA ALA A 958 21.15 17.27 -6.94
C ALA A 958 22.19 16.84 -8.01
N ALA A 959 21.73 16.34 -9.16
CA ALA A 959 22.58 16.02 -10.31
C ALA A 959 22.82 17.22 -11.25
N ALA A 960 22.19 18.37 -10.97
CA ALA A 960 22.29 19.64 -11.69
C ALA A 960 22.60 20.80 -10.70
N PRO A 961 23.82 20.87 -10.13
CA PRO A 961 24.19 21.80 -9.05
C PRO A 961 24.11 23.30 -9.39
N ASP A 962 23.80 23.63 -10.65
CA ASP A 962 23.59 25.01 -11.12
C ASP A 962 22.14 25.50 -10.89
N GLU A 963 21.24 24.63 -10.44
CA GLU A 963 19.85 24.97 -10.05
C GLU A 963 19.79 25.33 -8.56
N ASN A 964 19.26 26.52 -8.23
CA ASN A 964 19.19 26.96 -6.84
C ASN A 964 17.97 26.35 -6.14
N ASP A 965 18.20 25.26 -5.40
CA ASP A 965 17.23 24.55 -4.55
C ASP A 965 16.48 25.46 -3.54
N ALA A 966 16.97 26.69 -3.30
CA ALA A 966 16.40 27.59 -2.31
C ALA A 966 15.18 28.40 -2.78
N VAL A 967 14.85 28.44 -4.08
CA VAL A 967 13.81 29.36 -4.60
C VAL A 967 12.42 29.14 -4.00
N VAL A 968 12.05 27.90 -3.66
CA VAL A 968 10.74 27.59 -3.03
C VAL A 968 10.88 27.11 -1.58
N LEU A 969 12.11 26.98 -1.09
CA LEU A 969 12.43 26.33 0.18
C LEU A 969 11.84 27.07 1.40
N GLU A 970 11.99 28.40 1.45
CA GLU A 970 11.44 29.27 2.49
C GLU A 970 9.91 29.17 2.66
N PRO A 971 9.10 29.36 1.60
CA PRO A 971 7.65 29.22 1.72
C PRO A 971 7.21 27.77 1.96
N VAL A 972 7.79 26.78 1.29
CA VAL A 972 7.36 25.38 1.40
C VAL A 972 7.61 24.81 2.80
N ARG A 973 8.74 25.11 3.44
CA ARG A 973 9.03 24.69 4.82
C ARG A 973 7.98 25.17 5.83
N LYS A 974 7.33 26.30 5.54
CA LYS A 974 6.28 26.87 6.40
C LYS A 974 4.91 26.24 6.14
N TRP A 975 4.72 25.49 5.06
CA TRP A 975 3.42 24.88 4.75
C TRP A 975 3.17 23.54 5.44
N ALA A 976 4.22 22.87 5.94
CA ALA A 976 4.05 21.63 6.70
C ALA A 976 3.16 21.81 7.95
N VAL A 977 3.19 23.00 8.56
CA VAL A 977 2.31 23.38 9.69
C VAL A 977 0.91 23.79 9.25
N ASP A 978 0.73 24.20 7.99
CA ASP A 978 -0.56 24.62 7.41
C ASP A 978 -1.42 23.42 6.99
N ILE A 979 -0.93 22.19 7.13
CA ILE A 979 -1.72 20.96 6.94
C ILE A 979 -2.34 20.63 8.31
N PRO A 980 -3.58 21.09 8.60
CA PRO A 980 -4.13 21.15 9.95
C PRO A 980 -4.53 19.78 10.51
N SER A 981 -4.71 18.81 9.61
CA SER A 981 -4.95 17.41 9.91
C SER A 981 -3.76 16.59 9.46
N TRP A 982 -3.65 15.40 10.02
CA TRP A 982 -2.51 14.56 9.72
C TRP A 982 -2.63 13.86 8.35
N HIS A 983 -3.84 13.84 7.80
CA HIS A 983 -4.12 13.66 6.39
C HIS A 983 -4.08 15.01 5.68
N LEU A 984 -3.79 15.01 4.37
CA LEU A 984 -4.33 16.08 3.52
C LEU A 984 -5.84 16.15 3.79
N THR A 985 -6.34 17.34 4.14
CA THR A 985 -7.72 17.52 4.66
C THR A 985 -8.71 16.62 3.93
N ARG A 986 -9.54 15.90 4.69
CA ARG A 986 -10.59 15.04 4.14
C ARG A 986 -11.73 15.85 3.51
N ASP A 987 -11.71 17.18 3.67
CA ASP A 987 -12.64 18.10 3.06
C ASP A 987 -12.02 18.73 1.80
N ARG A 988 -12.64 18.48 0.64
CA ARG A 988 -12.16 18.96 -0.65
C ARG A 988 -12.25 20.49 -0.81
N ARG A 989 -13.21 21.14 -0.14
CA ARG A 989 -13.37 22.61 -0.14
C ARG A 989 -12.23 23.24 0.66
N GLU A 990 -11.89 22.67 1.81
CA GLU A 990 -10.71 23.10 2.58
C GLU A 990 -9.42 22.90 1.78
N LEU A 991 -9.23 21.75 1.12
CA LEU A 991 -8.06 21.49 0.29
C LEU A 991 -7.92 22.50 -0.85
N PHE A 992 -9.04 22.81 -1.51
CA PHE A 992 -9.09 23.81 -2.57
C PHE A 992 -8.72 25.21 -2.07
N ASP A 993 -9.29 25.63 -0.92
CA ASP A 993 -9.02 26.95 -0.37
C ASP A 993 -7.56 27.07 0.14
N LEU A 994 -7.02 26.00 0.73
CA LEU A 994 -5.62 25.89 1.15
C LEU A 994 -4.66 26.03 -0.05
N THR A 995 -4.80 25.15 -1.05
CA THR A 995 -3.93 25.16 -2.25
C THR A 995 -4.02 26.47 -3.01
N ARG A 996 -5.21 27.06 -3.13
CA ARG A 996 -5.40 28.41 -3.70
C ARG A 996 -4.68 29.48 -2.88
N GLY A 997 -4.74 29.42 -1.56
CA GLY A 997 -4.02 30.30 -0.65
C GLY A 997 -2.51 30.22 -0.86
N HIS A 998 -1.96 29.01 -0.89
CA HIS A 998 -0.54 28.74 -1.13
C HIS A 998 -0.09 29.19 -2.52
N ARG A 999 -0.86 28.96 -3.59
CA ARG A 999 -0.54 29.49 -4.94
C ARG A 999 -0.39 31.01 -4.95
N ARG A 1000 -1.34 31.73 -4.33
CA ARG A 1000 -1.27 33.20 -4.22
C ARG A 1000 -0.11 33.67 -3.35
N GLY A 1001 0.18 32.95 -2.26
CA GLY A 1001 1.32 33.21 -1.39
C GLY A 1001 2.64 33.05 -2.13
N LEU A 1002 2.82 31.90 -2.78
CA LEU A 1002 4.00 31.56 -3.56
C LEU A 1002 4.20 32.54 -4.71
N HIS A 1003 3.16 32.86 -5.48
CA HIS A 1003 3.26 33.82 -6.58
C HIS A 1003 3.77 35.20 -6.10
N ARG A 1004 3.25 35.70 -4.96
CA ARG A 1004 3.74 36.95 -4.36
C ARG A 1004 5.19 36.87 -3.92
N TYR A 1005 5.56 35.77 -3.26
CA TYR A 1005 6.93 35.53 -2.79
C TYR A 1005 7.91 35.49 -3.98
N LEU A 1006 7.61 34.66 -4.97
CA LEU A 1006 8.37 34.48 -6.20
C LEU A 1006 8.51 35.78 -7.01
N SER A 1007 7.44 36.58 -7.09
CA SER A 1007 7.49 37.91 -7.71
C SER A 1007 8.42 38.87 -6.97
N GLY A 1008 8.49 38.78 -5.64
CA GLY A 1008 9.42 39.56 -4.82
C GLY A 1008 10.88 39.14 -5.04
N VAL A 1009 11.14 37.83 -5.07
CA VAL A 1009 12.46 37.25 -5.36
C VAL A 1009 12.95 37.66 -6.76
N ALA A 1010 12.08 37.61 -7.76
CA ALA A 1010 12.38 38.06 -9.13
C ALA A 1010 12.77 39.54 -9.17
N LYS A 1011 12.00 40.42 -8.50
CA LYS A 1011 12.32 41.86 -8.42
C LYS A 1011 13.65 42.15 -7.70
N ALA A 1012 14.03 41.33 -6.73
CA ALA A 1012 15.28 41.45 -6.00
C ALA A 1012 16.49 40.86 -6.74
N GLY A 1013 16.30 40.30 -7.94
CA GLY A 1013 17.37 39.65 -8.71
C GLY A 1013 17.81 38.28 -8.15
N GLY A 1014 17.06 37.70 -7.22
CA GLY A 1014 17.35 36.41 -6.59
C GLY A 1014 16.72 35.20 -7.31
N TRP A 1015 16.12 35.40 -8.49
CA TRP A 1015 15.47 34.34 -9.25
C TRP A 1015 16.49 33.43 -9.94
N ALA A 1016 16.37 32.13 -9.72
CA ALA A 1016 17.34 31.15 -10.23
C ALA A 1016 16.68 29.83 -10.70
N LEU A 1017 15.40 29.86 -11.08
CA LEU A 1017 14.79 28.72 -11.79
C LEU A 1017 15.23 28.77 -13.25
N ARG A 1018 16.04 27.78 -13.65
CA ARG A 1018 16.52 27.61 -15.02
C ARG A 1018 15.34 27.51 -15.99
N ASP A 1019 15.48 28.11 -17.18
CA ASP A 1019 14.47 28.11 -18.25
C ASP A 1019 13.10 28.75 -17.91
N ILE A 1020 12.99 29.43 -16.77
CA ILE A 1020 11.89 30.35 -16.45
C ILE A 1020 12.45 31.77 -16.43
N ASP A 1021 11.98 32.62 -17.34
CA ASP A 1021 12.46 34.00 -17.45
C ASP A 1021 11.77 34.89 -16.39
N PRO A 1022 12.48 35.39 -15.36
CA PRO A 1022 11.87 36.25 -14.34
C PRO A 1022 11.33 37.59 -14.89
N ALA A 1023 11.75 38.01 -16.08
CA ALA A 1023 11.23 39.20 -16.73
C ALA A 1023 9.84 38.98 -17.37
N LEU A 1024 9.46 37.73 -17.64
CA LEU A 1024 8.16 37.39 -18.20
C LEU A 1024 7.12 37.16 -17.09
N PRO A 1025 5.86 37.55 -17.32
CA PRO A 1025 4.76 37.17 -16.43
C PRO A 1025 4.67 35.65 -16.28
N PHE A 1026 4.48 35.17 -15.06
CA PHE A 1026 4.28 33.76 -14.76
C PHE A 1026 3.05 33.54 -13.88
N GLU A 1027 2.44 32.38 -14.00
CA GLU A 1027 1.35 31.89 -13.14
C GLU A 1027 1.89 30.75 -12.28
N VAL A 1028 1.64 30.78 -10.97
CA VAL A 1028 1.65 29.53 -10.18
C VAL A 1028 0.34 28.82 -10.50
N HIS A 1029 0.38 28.02 -11.56
CA HIS A 1029 -0.80 27.47 -12.20
C HIS A 1029 -1.49 26.45 -11.29
N SER A 1030 -0.70 25.54 -10.74
CA SER A 1030 -1.16 24.48 -9.86
C SER A 1030 -0.21 24.29 -8.68
N LEU A 1031 -0.78 23.84 -7.57
CA LEU A 1031 -0.06 23.46 -6.36
C LEU A 1031 -0.86 22.38 -5.67
N ARG A 1032 -0.29 21.18 -5.63
CA ARG A 1032 -0.99 19.97 -5.16
C ARG A 1032 -0.10 19.24 -4.19
N PRO A 1033 -0.55 18.96 -2.96
CA PRO A 1033 0.17 18.07 -2.09
C PRO A 1033 -0.09 16.61 -2.46
N SER A 1034 0.89 15.74 -2.28
CA SER A 1034 0.77 14.28 -2.48
C SER A 1034 1.44 13.56 -1.32
N THR A 1035 0.80 12.48 -0.84
CA THR A 1035 1.38 11.59 0.16
C THR A 1035 1.70 10.23 -0.45
N GLY A 1036 2.88 9.71 -0.16
CA GLY A 1036 3.35 8.43 -0.68
C GLY A 1036 4.02 7.60 0.41
N SER A 1037 4.80 6.63 -0.03
CA SER A 1037 5.76 5.95 0.84
C SER A 1037 7.09 5.84 0.09
N ASP A 1038 8.20 6.09 0.79
CA ASP A 1038 9.54 5.88 0.25
C ASP A 1038 9.82 4.37 0.06
N VAL A 1039 10.98 4.05 -0.52
CA VAL A 1039 11.42 2.65 -0.75
C VAL A 1039 11.55 1.87 0.57
N ALA A 1040 11.62 2.55 1.73
CA ALA A 1040 11.64 1.97 3.07
C ALA A 1040 10.25 1.94 3.74
N GLY A 1041 9.18 2.27 3.02
CA GLY A 1041 7.80 2.25 3.50
C GLY A 1041 7.41 3.40 4.43
N ARG A 1042 8.28 4.43 4.59
CA ARG A 1042 7.99 5.62 5.40
C ARG A 1042 7.14 6.61 4.61
N PRO A 1043 6.18 7.29 5.25
CA PRO A 1043 5.39 8.29 4.57
C PRO A 1043 6.23 9.44 4.03
N ASP A 1044 6.07 9.72 2.74
CA ASP A 1044 6.64 10.89 2.09
C ASP A 1044 5.53 11.89 1.79
N LEU A 1045 5.79 13.17 2.06
CA LEU A 1045 4.91 14.28 1.66
C LEU A 1045 5.64 15.10 0.61
N HIS A 1046 5.04 15.25 -0.57
CA HIS A 1046 5.56 16.07 -1.65
C HIS A 1046 4.58 17.18 -2.01
N TRP A 1047 5.10 18.32 -2.45
CA TRP A 1047 4.34 19.36 -3.14
C TRP A 1047 4.69 19.34 -4.62
N ILE A 1048 3.68 19.16 -5.46
CA ILE A 1048 3.77 19.29 -6.90
C ILE A 1048 3.34 20.71 -7.25
N ILE A 1049 4.25 21.50 -7.79
CA ILE A 1049 4.05 22.92 -8.10
C ILE A 1049 4.26 23.11 -9.59
N GLU A 1050 3.27 23.67 -10.29
CA GLU A 1050 3.38 23.99 -11.71
C GLU A 1050 3.46 25.51 -11.89
N LEU A 1051 4.52 25.92 -12.57
CA LEU A 1051 4.74 27.30 -13.02
C LEU A 1051 4.55 27.36 -14.52
N ILE A 1052 3.75 28.31 -15.01
CA ILE A 1052 3.52 28.51 -16.45
C ILE A 1052 3.89 29.94 -16.83
N GLN A 1053 4.53 30.09 -17.98
CA GLN A 1053 4.80 31.35 -18.66
C GLN A 1053 4.10 31.37 -20.01
N ALA A 1054 3.56 32.54 -20.36
CA ALA A 1054 2.85 32.75 -21.61
C ALA A 1054 3.48 33.91 -22.38
N VAL A 1055 3.92 33.66 -23.61
CA VAL A 1055 4.49 34.67 -24.50
C VAL A 1055 3.60 34.84 -25.72
N PRO A 1056 2.88 35.98 -25.84
CA PRO A 1056 2.07 36.27 -27.02
C PRO A 1056 2.92 36.27 -28.29
N GLN A 1057 2.37 35.72 -29.37
CA GLN A 1057 3.01 35.63 -30.67
C GLN A 1057 2.31 36.53 -31.70
N PRO A 1058 3.05 37.05 -32.70
CA PRO A 1058 2.45 37.68 -33.86
C PRO A 1058 1.43 36.73 -34.51
N GLY A 1059 0.21 37.19 -34.76
CA GLY A 1059 -0.89 36.35 -35.28
C GLY A 1059 -1.89 35.83 -34.24
N GLY A 1060 -1.73 36.19 -32.95
CA GLY A 1060 -2.73 35.93 -31.90
C GLY A 1060 -2.54 34.63 -31.11
N ALA A 1061 -1.62 33.76 -31.54
CA ALA A 1061 -1.23 32.56 -30.80
C ALA A 1061 -0.41 32.91 -29.55
N THR A 1062 -0.36 32.01 -28.56
CA THR A 1062 0.46 32.16 -27.35
C THR A 1062 1.39 30.96 -27.19
N LEU A 1063 2.69 31.22 -27.05
CA LEU A 1063 3.69 30.20 -26.74
C LEU A 1063 3.70 29.96 -25.23
N LEU A 1064 3.48 28.71 -24.82
CA LEU A 1064 3.43 28.34 -23.41
C LEU A 1064 4.69 27.59 -23.01
N GLY A 1065 5.32 28.01 -21.92
CA GLY A 1065 6.44 27.32 -21.29
C GLY A 1065 6.21 27.20 -19.79
N GLY A 1066 7.12 26.55 -19.08
CA GLY A 1066 6.94 26.38 -17.65
C GLY A 1066 7.81 25.30 -17.05
N CYS A 1067 7.57 25.02 -15.77
CA CYS A 1067 8.12 23.85 -15.12
C CYS A 1067 7.17 23.24 -14.08
N THR A 1068 7.29 21.93 -13.91
CA THR A 1068 6.73 21.19 -12.78
C THR A 1068 7.85 20.94 -11.78
N LEU A 1069 7.65 21.37 -10.53
CA LEU A 1069 8.56 21.15 -9.41
C LEU A 1069 7.97 20.09 -8.50
N ILE A 1070 8.79 19.11 -8.12
CA ILE A 1070 8.45 18.13 -7.08
C ILE A 1070 9.30 18.47 -5.87
N VAL A 1071 8.66 18.93 -4.79
CA VAL A 1071 9.32 19.48 -3.62
C VAL A 1071 9.03 18.63 -2.40
N ASP A 1072 10.07 18.22 -1.66
CA ASP A 1072 9.92 17.53 -0.38
C ASP A 1072 9.22 18.45 0.63
N GLY A 1073 8.07 18.01 1.13
CA GLY A 1073 7.19 18.80 1.99
C GLY A 1073 7.73 19.06 3.39
N ARG A 1074 8.74 18.31 3.84
CA ARG A 1074 9.34 18.47 5.17
C ARG A 1074 10.57 19.38 5.12
N THR A 1075 11.42 19.19 4.13
CA THR A 1075 12.71 19.87 3.97
C THR A 1075 12.64 21.08 3.04
N GLY A 1076 11.59 21.18 2.22
CA GLY A 1076 11.42 22.20 1.19
C GLY A 1076 12.41 22.07 0.01
N ARG A 1077 13.18 20.97 -0.07
CA ARG A 1077 14.14 20.74 -1.15
C ARG A 1077 13.43 20.32 -2.43
N VAL A 1078 13.84 20.87 -3.56
CA VAL A 1078 13.36 20.43 -4.88
C VAL A 1078 14.03 19.10 -5.22
N ARG A 1079 13.24 18.07 -5.50
CA ARG A 1079 13.71 16.75 -5.95
C ARG A 1079 13.88 16.72 -7.47
N TYR A 1080 12.88 17.24 -8.18
CA TYR A 1080 12.83 17.27 -9.63
C TYR A 1080 12.35 18.63 -10.14
N THR A 1081 12.98 19.08 -11.24
CA THR A 1081 12.47 20.16 -12.06
C THR A 1081 12.25 19.67 -13.48
N ILE A 1082 10.99 19.72 -13.94
CA ILE A 1082 10.58 19.20 -15.24
C ILE A 1082 10.18 20.38 -16.10
N HIS A 1083 11.06 20.79 -17.02
CA HIS A 1083 10.92 22.03 -17.78
C HIS A 1083 10.31 21.80 -19.16
N LYS A 1084 9.57 22.82 -19.62
CA LYS A 1084 9.26 23.01 -21.03
C LYS A 1084 9.68 24.43 -21.44
N ARG A 1085 10.74 24.53 -22.24
CA ARG A 1085 11.50 25.76 -22.48
C ARG A 1085 10.81 26.66 -23.52
N LEU A 1086 10.85 27.97 -23.33
CA LEU A 1086 10.41 28.95 -24.34
C LEU A 1086 11.48 29.16 -25.44
N ASP A 1087 11.91 28.10 -26.13
CA ASP A 1087 12.95 28.21 -27.16
C ASP A 1087 12.41 28.51 -28.59
N PRO A 1088 13.24 29.07 -29.48
CA PRO A 1088 12.84 29.44 -30.84
C PRO A 1088 12.39 28.27 -31.72
N ASP A 1089 13.02 27.10 -31.61
CA ASP A 1089 12.70 25.96 -32.48
C ASP A 1089 11.31 25.40 -32.15
N ARG A 1090 10.98 25.34 -30.87
CA ARG A 1090 9.64 24.93 -30.41
C ARG A 1090 8.58 25.95 -30.79
N ARG A 1091 8.91 27.25 -30.71
CA ARG A 1091 8.04 28.32 -31.19
C ARG A 1091 7.69 28.11 -32.66
N GLU A 1092 8.67 27.80 -33.50
CA GLU A 1092 8.44 27.53 -34.93
C GLU A 1092 7.55 26.30 -35.13
N ARG A 1093 7.79 25.19 -34.41
CA ARG A 1093 6.95 23.98 -34.48
C ARG A 1093 5.51 24.24 -34.06
N GLN A 1094 5.28 24.93 -32.96
CA GLN A 1094 3.94 25.27 -32.47
C GLN A 1094 3.21 26.19 -33.45
N LEU A 1095 3.88 27.23 -33.96
CA LEU A 1095 3.28 28.13 -34.95
C LEU A 1095 2.94 27.41 -36.25
N ALA A 1096 3.78 26.48 -36.71
CA ALA A 1096 3.51 25.66 -37.88
C ALA A 1096 2.26 24.79 -37.68
N TYR A 1097 2.13 24.14 -36.53
CA TYR A 1097 0.96 23.32 -36.17
C TYR A 1097 -0.34 24.16 -36.09
N LEU A 1098 -0.29 25.32 -35.43
CA LEU A 1098 -1.46 26.20 -35.29
C LEU A 1098 -1.88 26.87 -36.60
N SER A 1099 -0.94 27.08 -37.53
CA SER A 1099 -1.19 27.75 -38.81
C SER A 1099 -1.59 26.80 -39.94
N GLU A 1100 -1.72 25.50 -39.67
CA GLU A 1100 -2.09 24.49 -40.65
C GLU A 1100 -3.54 24.73 -41.14
N PRO A 1101 -3.76 25.11 -42.43
CA PRO A 1101 -5.10 25.42 -42.95
C PRO A 1101 -5.98 24.16 -42.97
N GLY A 1102 -7.13 24.21 -42.29
CA GLY A 1102 -7.98 23.02 -42.08
C GLY A 1102 -7.40 22.02 -41.07
N GLY A 1103 -6.37 22.42 -40.32
CA GLY A 1103 -5.75 21.61 -39.29
C GLY A 1103 -6.68 21.36 -38.09
N LEU A 1104 -6.33 20.35 -37.29
CA LEU A 1104 -7.13 19.89 -36.15
C LEU A 1104 -7.33 21.00 -35.10
N ALA A 1105 -6.30 21.80 -34.85
CA ALA A 1105 -6.39 22.94 -33.94
C ALA A 1105 -7.44 23.98 -34.39
N ALA A 1106 -7.53 24.25 -35.69
CA ALA A 1106 -8.55 25.14 -36.25
C ALA A 1106 -9.95 24.50 -36.20
N THR A 1107 -10.06 23.20 -36.42
CA THR A 1107 -11.35 22.48 -36.43
C THR A 1107 -11.99 22.40 -35.05
N TYR A 1108 -11.19 22.22 -34.00
CA TYR A 1108 -11.71 22.00 -32.64
C TYR A 1108 -11.85 23.27 -31.79
N PHE A 1109 -11.16 24.37 -32.11
CA PHE A 1109 -11.02 25.52 -31.19
C PHE A 1109 -11.32 26.92 -31.77
N THR A 1110 -11.89 27.05 -32.99
CA THR A 1110 -12.17 28.37 -33.60
C THR A 1110 -13.47 29.06 -33.16
N GLU A 1111 -14.42 28.38 -32.51
CA GLU A 1111 -15.67 29.01 -32.04
C GLU A 1111 -15.71 29.24 -30.50
N PRO A 1112 -15.99 30.47 -30.01
CA PRO A 1112 -16.03 30.81 -28.57
C PRO A 1112 -17.10 30.09 -27.73
N ALA A 1113 -17.99 29.31 -28.35
CA ALA A 1113 -19.13 28.62 -27.73
C ALA A 1113 -19.12 27.09 -27.92
N GLY A 1114 -18.04 26.51 -28.47
CA GLY A 1114 -17.94 25.08 -28.76
C GLY A 1114 -17.80 24.19 -27.52
N GLU A 1115 -18.35 22.98 -27.58
CA GLU A 1115 -18.05 21.88 -26.65
C GLU A 1115 -16.89 21.06 -27.28
N PRO A 1116 -15.61 21.28 -26.87
CA PRO A 1116 -14.44 20.79 -27.61
C PRO A 1116 -14.39 19.25 -27.67
N PHE A 1117 -14.72 18.58 -26.57
CA PHE A 1117 -14.80 17.11 -26.51
C PHE A 1117 -15.95 16.55 -27.37
N ALA A 1118 -17.08 17.27 -27.45
CA ALA A 1118 -18.18 16.86 -28.32
C ALA A 1118 -17.79 16.93 -29.80
N LEU A 1119 -16.95 17.90 -30.19
CA LEU A 1119 -16.41 18.00 -31.54
C LEU A 1119 -15.33 16.96 -31.79
N LEU A 1120 -14.43 16.75 -30.82
CA LEU A 1120 -13.39 15.73 -30.88
C LEU A 1120 -13.98 14.36 -31.16
N HIS A 1121 -15.00 13.93 -30.43
CA HIS A 1121 -15.63 12.62 -30.62
C HIS A 1121 -16.44 12.47 -31.92
N ARG A 1122 -16.68 13.56 -32.67
CA ARG A 1122 -17.34 13.52 -33.99
C ARG A 1122 -16.36 13.29 -35.14
N GLY A 1123 -15.05 13.41 -34.88
CA GLY A 1123 -13.95 13.35 -35.86
C GLY A 1123 -13.61 11.96 -36.37
#